data_AF-A0A8X6J1Y7-F1
#
_entry.id   AF-A0A8X6J1Y7-F1
#
_cell.length_a   1.000
_cell.length_b   1.000
_cell.length_c   1.000
_cell.angle_alpha   90.00
_cell.angle_beta   90.00
_cell.angle_gamma   90.00
#
_symmetry.space_group_name_H-M   'P 1'
#
loop_
_entity.id
_entity.type
_entity.pdbx_description
1 polymer ?
#
loop_
_entity_poly.entity_id
_entity_poly.type
_entity_poly.pdbx_seq_one_letter_code
_entity_poly.pdbx_strand_id
1 'polypeptide(L)'
;MDHVVNAYNRLDTPIVRGAGAYLFDKDGKKYLDFAAGISTTSLGHCHPYITDKLKEQSSSLWHCSNIFTIPEQERLAERLTTLTFADKVFFCSSGLEATEAAIKFIRRYFYSKGQAKRNRIITIEGGFHGRSIAAISAGGNEKSREGFAPLLSGFDKVPRNDIKALEEKINNEIAAVFLEPIQSEGGVYPLDVEYLQKVREITKAQGIILCFDEVQCGYGRIGSLFHYQNVGIEPDMLTCAKAMGNGFPLAACLVKDYIAEAITPGTHGSTYGGNPLAMTVGNAVLDIMLKEGFFDHVKKISKDLKEKLLLLAKEFPEMILEVRGEGLLMGIELATPVADKIISRSLDKGLIITRVLNNKVVRVTPPLIIEDEHVNAACNMLYDLFFKIKGAEIGLTSISRSRVNKLKLDGNKKARVIDRLLNRKELTIGTVLLGNTIINITCSALFTAIFINLFGNEGILLSTIIMTFCILLFCEVLPKTYAIQNPEKFASFSAYFVLFFVKIFSPLTLGIQFIVNLILKLCGLHKDKEVISAADAMRNMITLHRSEGTMLQQDLDMLSSILDLAETEISQIMTHRRNLFSLDIDRNKEELIREILTSSHSRVPLWQKEPDNIVGVIHVKDLINALREKDSKTEEVDIAQVMSRPWFIPESTPLSVQLHNFRKNRKHLAFVIDEYGALQGIVTLEDILEEIVGEISDEHDLITENFIKKISDNMYHIEGKSTIRNINRQLHWNLPDEEATTLAGMIVNEIERIPDEGEEFSMYGFRFKILKKDKNIITVVEVQVKTERIEKLEQEKRDVQDHIRDVYAKAADEGWDTKVMKQIIRLRKMDDDDREEQEILLDTYKRALGMNYEEELSE
;
A
#
# COMPACT_ATOMS: atom_id res chain seq x y z
N MET A 1 4.43 0.30 33.40
CA MET A 1 4.06 -0.82 32.50
C MET A 1 5.28 -1.72 32.31
N ASP A 2 6.05 -1.94 33.36
CA ASP A 2 7.50 -2.19 33.20
C ASP A 2 7.85 -3.68 33.17
N HIS A 3 6.83 -4.54 33.09
CA HIS A 3 6.95 -6.00 33.21
C HIS A 3 6.38 -6.77 32.01
N VAL A 4 5.83 -6.09 30.99
CA VAL A 4 5.30 -6.73 29.77
C VAL A 4 6.17 -6.34 28.57
N VAL A 5 6.59 -7.32 27.77
CA VAL A 5 7.37 -7.10 26.55
C VAL A 5 6.59 -6.18 25.60
N ASN A 6 7.26 -5.14 25.10
CA ASN A 6 6.67 -4.15 24.19
C ASN A 6 6.57 -4.66 22.73
N ALA A 7 5.81 -5.73 22.53
CA ALA A 7 5.60 -6.35 21.22
C ALA A 7 4.39 -5.77 20.44
N TYR A 8 3.65 -4.82 21.01
CA TYR A 8 2.40 -4.31 20.46
C TYR A 8 2.29 -2.80 20.60
N ASN A 9 1.78 -2.13 19.56
CA ASN A 9 1.39 -0.72 19.65
C ASN A 9 0.03 -0.62 20.38
N ARG A 10 0.05 -0.68 21.71
CA ARG A 10 -1.15 -0.73 22.55
C ARG A 10 -1.81 0.65 22.64
N LEU A 11 -3.14 0.67 22.56
CA LEU A 11 -3.94 1.84 22.90
C LEU A 11 -4.09 1.93 24.43
N ASP A 12 -4.05 3.14 24.99
CA ASP A 12 -4.24 3.37 26.43
C ASP A 12 -5.74 3.32 26.78
N THR A 13 -6.35 2.15 26.59
CA THR A 13 -7.77 1.90 26.83
C THR A 13 -7.92 0.56 27.53
N PRO A 14 -7.92 0.54 28.87
CA PRO A 14 -8.00 -0.70 29.64
C PRO A 14 -9.42 -1.27 29.60
N ILE A 15 -9.62 -2.27 28.74
CA ILE A 15 -10.87 -3.02 28.62
C ILE A 15 -11.00 -4.00 29.80
N VAL A 16 -12.12 -3.93 30.52
CA VAL A 16 -12.35 -4.72 31.75
C VAL A 16 -13.57 -5.63 31.68
N ARG A 17 -14.50 -5.40 30.74
CA ARG A 17 -15.71 -6.20 30.57
C ARG A 17 -16.11 -6.29 29.11
N GLY A 18 -16.70 -7.41 28.70
CA GLY A 18 -17.35 -7.57 27.41
C GLY A 18 -18.71 -8.25 27.55
N ALA A 19 -19.64 -7.92 26.66
CA ALA A 19 -20.95 -8.58 26.55
C ALA A 19 -21.50 -8.43 25.12
N GLY A 20 -21.78 -9.56 24.46
CA GLY A 20 -22.28 -9.56 23.08
C GLY A 20 -21.29 -8.87 22.14
N ALA A 21 -21.76 -7.91 21.34
CA ALA A 21 -20.93 -7.12 20.44
C ALA A 21 -20.24 -5.90 21.10
N TYR A 22 -20.19 -5.83 22.44
CA TYR A 22 -19.69 -4.66 23.14
C TYR A 22 -18.55 -4.96 24.12
N LEU A 23 -17.62 -4.01 24.21
CA LEU A 23 -16.56 -3.94 25.22
C LEU A 23 -16.74 -2.70 26.10
N PHE A 24 -16.22 -2.76 27.32
CA PHE A 24 -16.31 -1.68 28.30
C PHE A 24 -14.94 -1.46 28.94
N ASP A 25 -14.50 -0.20 28.99
CA ASP A 25 -13.28 0.16 29.71
C ASP A 25 -13.50 0.31 31.22
N LYS A 26 -12.40 0.53 31.95
CA LYS A 26 -12.41 0.74 33.41
C LYS A 26 -13.30 1.90 33.87
N ASP A 27 -13.52 2.90 33.00
CA ASP A 27 -14.27 4.11 33.29
C ASP A 27 -15.75 3.96 32.89
N GLY A 28 -16.13 2.79 32.36
CA GLY A 28 -17.49 2.43 31.97
C GLY A 28 -17.87 2.84 30.55
N LYS A 29 -16.95 3.38 29.75
CA LYS A 29 -17.22 3.74 28.36
C LYS A 29 -17.51 2.47 27.56
N LYS A 30 -18.62 2.50 26.82
CA LYS A 30 -19.10 1.41 25.97
C LYS A 30 -18.52 1.54 24.56
N TYR A 31 -18.02 0.43 24.03
CA TYR A 31 -17.45 0.33 22.70
C TYR A 31 -18.16 -0.76 21.90
N LEU A 32 -18.62 -0.43 20.69
CA LEU A 32 -19.08 -1.40 19.71
C LEU A 32 -17.86 -2.09 19.08
N ASP A 33 -17.75 -3.40 19.24
CA ASP A 33 -16.58 -4.16 18.82
C ASP A 33 -16.77 -4.74 17.41
N PHE A 34 -16.19 -4.06 16.42
CA PHE A 34 -16.10 -4.51 15.03
C PHE A 34 -14.69 -5.03 14.70
N ALA A 35 -13.88 -5.36 15.73
CA ALA A 35 -12.65 -6.11 15.60
C ALA A 35 -12.82 -7.58 16.02
N ALA A 36 -13.70 -7.85 16.97
CA ALA A 36 -13.95 -9.16 17.57
C ALA A 36 -12.63 -9.84 18.00
N GLY A 37 -11.69 -9.10 18.58
CA GLY A 37 -10.36 -9.61 18.90
C GLY A 37 -9.63 -10.20 17.69
N ILE A 38 -9.70 -9.53 16.53
CA ILE A 38 -9.16 -9.98 15.24
C ILE A 38 -9.85 -11.29 14.80
N SER A 39 -11.17 -11.22 14.63
CA SER A 39 -12.02 -12.36 14.19
C SER A 39 -12.06 -13.57 15.15
N THR A 40 -11.75 -13.35 16.43
CA THR A 40 -11.65 -14.41 17.45
C THR A 40 -12.95 -14.59 18.23
N THR A 41 -13.55 -13.51 18.74
CA THR A 41 -14.79 -13.54 19.53
C THR A 41 -16.01 -13.50 18.61
N SER A 42 -16.09 -14.47 17.70
CA SER A 42 -17.11 -14.55 16.65
C SER A 42 -18.55 -14.69 17.17
N LEU A 43 -18.78 -15.21 18.36
CA LEU A 43 -20.11 -15.25 19.00
C LEU A 43 -20.26 -14.15 20.07
N GLY A 44 -19.42 -13.12 20.00
CA GLY A 44 -19.37 -12.03 20.95
C GLY A 44 -18.70 -12.40 22.27
N HIS A 45 -18.63 -11.42 23.15
CA HIS A 45 -17.97 -11.51 24.44
C HIS A 45 -18.85 -12.15 25.49
N CYS A 46 -18.27 -13.06 26.29
CA CYS A 46 -18.93 -13.72 27.42
C CYS A 46 -20.29 -14.33 27.06
N HIS A 47 -20.39 -15.00 25.91
CA HIS A 47 -21.63 -15.64 25.48
C HIS A 47 -22.16 -16.58 26.59
N PRO A 48 -23.41 -16.44 27.07
CA PRO A 48 -23.91 -17.14 28.26
C PRO A 48 -23.76 -18.66 28.16
N TYR A 49 -24.20 -19.26 27.05
CA TYR A 49 -24.11 -20.71 26.83
C TYR A 49 -22.68 -21.26 26.91
N ILE A 50 -21.71 -20.60 26.26
CA ILE A 50 -20.31 -21.00 26.28
C ILE A 50 -19.72 -20.82 27.69
N THR A 51 -20.07 -19.72 28.35
CA THR A 51 -19.60 -19.40 29.71
C THR A 51 -20.09 -20.44 30.71
N ASP A 52 -21.35 -20.86 30.60
CA ASP A 52 -21.93 -21.87 31.50
C ASP A 52 -21.31 -23.24 31.27
N LYS A 53 -21.10 -23.64 30.00
CA LYS A 53 -20.41 -24.89 29.66
C LYS A 53 -18.96 -24.90 30.13
N LEU A 54 -18.26 -23.77 30.01
CA LEU A 54 -16.90 -23.63 30.54
C LEU A 54 -16.86 -23.74 32.07
N LYS A 55 -17.80 -23.12 32.79
CA LYS A 55 -17.89 -23.21 34.26
C LYS A 55 -18.14 -24.64 34.73
N GLU A 56 -19.06 -25.34 34.07
CA GLU A 56 -19.37 -26.75 34.31
C GLU A 56 -18.08 -27.60 34.18
N GLN A 57 -17.40 -27.49 33.04
CA GLN A 57 -16.16 -28.24 32.81
C GLN A 57 -15.03 -27.84 33.77
N SER A 58 -14.92 -26.57 34.12
CA SER A 58 -13.91 -26.09 35.08
C SER A 58 -14.12 -26.62 36.50
N SER A 59 -15.32 -27.08 36.82
CA SER A 59 -15.59 -27.71 38.12
C SER A 59 -15.31 -29.22 38.10
N SER A 60 -15.02 -29.78 36.91
CA SER A 60 -14.83 -31.21 36.69
C SER A 60 -13.36 -31.56 36.40
N LEU A 61 -12.84 -31.20 35.22
CA LEU A 61 -11.47 -31.55 34.81
C LEU A 61 -10.94 -30.54 33.79
N TRP A 62 -9.72 -30.06 34.01
CA TRP A 62 -9.10 -29.06 33.14
C TRP A 62 -8.18 -29.69 32.10
N HIS A 63 -7.36 -30.63 32.55
CA HIS A 63 -6.26 -31.17 31.78
C HIS A 63 -5.86 -32.55 32.33
N CYS A 64 -5.63 -33.50 31.43
CA CYS A 64 -5.09 -34.82 31.77
C CYS A 64 -4.00 -35.28 30.77
N SER A 65 -3.53 -34.42 29.87
CA SER A 65 -2.67 -34.74 28.70
C SER A 65 -3.33 -35.68 27.68
N ASN A 66 -2.71 -35.84 26.51
CA ASN A 66 -3.14 -36.76 25.45
C ASN A 66 -2.74 -38.23 25.70
N ILE A 67 -2.30 -38.57 26.92
CA ILE A 67 -2.02 -39.97 27.31
C ILE A 67 -3.34 -40.73 27.54
N PHE A 68 -4.40 -40.03 27.95
CA PHE A 68 -5.71 -40.61 28.20
C PHE A 68 -6.70 -40.24 27.09
N THR A 69 -7.74 -41.06 26.93
CA THR A 69 -8.90 -40.73 26.12
C THR A 69 -9.67 -39.56 26.75
N ILE A 70 -10.01 -38.57 25.93
CA ILE A 70 -10.75 -37.38 26.35
C ILE A 70 -12.11 -37.36 25.62
N PRO A 71 -13.23 -37.64 26.30
CA PRO A 71 -14.54 -37.76 25.63
C PRO A 71 -14.97 -36.51 24.85
N GLU A 72 -14.71 -35.31 25.39
CA GLU A 72 -15.04 -34.06 24.69
C GLU A 72 -14.18 -33.85 23.42
N GLN A 73 -12.94 -34.36 23.42
CA GLN A 73 -12.04 -34.33 22.27
C GLN A 73 -12.56 -35.25 21.16
N GLU A 74 -12.95 -36.48 21.51
CA GLU A 74 -13.54 -37.44 20.57
C GLU A 74 -14.85 -36.90 19.98
N ARG A 75 -15.72 -36.34 20.83
CA ARG A 75 -16.98 -35.72 20.39
C ARG A 75 -16.75 -34.55 19.44
N LEU A 76 -15.81 -33.66 19.74
CA LEU A 76 -15.51 -32.52 18.85
C LEU A 76 -14.89 -33.00 17.53
N ALA A 77 -14.01 -34.01 17.57
CA ALA A 77 -13.43 -34.61 16.38
C ALA A 77 -14.51 -35.22 15.48
N GLU A 78 -15.39 -36.06 16.04
CA GLU A 78 -16.49 -36.72 15.31
C GLU A 78 -17.40 -35.70 14.61
N ARG A 79 -17.76 -34.62 15.32
CA ARG A 79 -18.58 -33.55 14.74
C ARG A 79 -17.86 -32.88 13.58
N LEU A 80 -16.58 -32.54 13.74
CA LEU A 80 -15.82 -31.88 12.69
C LEU A 80 -15.64 -32.78 11.47
N THR A 81 -15.35 -34.07 11.65
CA THR A 81 -15.23 -35.02 10.53
C THR A 81 -16.57 -35.29 9.84
N THR A 82 -17.68 -35.18 10.57
CA THR A 82 -19.03 -35.29 9.97
C THR A 82 -19.41 -34.05 9.16
N LEU A 83 -18.93 -32.87 9.57
CA LEU A 83 -19.30 -31.58 8.97
C LEU A 83 -18.37 -31.14 7.84
N THR A 84 -17.26 -31.84 7.62
CA THR A 84 -16.21 -31.43 6.67
C THR A 84 -15.68 -32.59 5.83
N PHE A 85 -14.74 -32.30 4.92
CA PHE A 85 -14.01 -33.27 4.12
C PHE A 85 -13.05 -34.18 4.93
N ALA A 86 -12.78 -33.84 6.20
CA ALA A 86 -11.68 -34.41 6.95
C ALA A 86 -12.04 -35.73 7.63
N ASP A 87 -11.11 -36.67 7.65
CA ASP A 87 -11.29 -37.97 8.30
C ASP A 87 -10.72 -37.97 9.74
N LYS A 88 -9.72 -37.11 10.00
CA LYS A 88 -9.06 -36.96 11.31
C LYS A 88 -8.82 -35.50 11.65
N VAL A 89 -8.71 -35.24 12.95
CA VAL A 89 -8.48 -33.91 13.51
C VAL A 89 -7.35 -33.97 14.53
N PHE A 90 -6.35 -33.10 14.36
CA PHE A 90 -5.34 -32.83 15.38
C PHE A 90 -5.68 -31.51 16.08
N PHE A 91 -5.84 -31.53 17.41
CA PHE A 91 -6.14 -30.33 18.21
C PHE A 91 -4.90 -29.71 18.83
N CYS A 92 -4.85 -28.38 18.85
CA CYS A 92 -3.78 -27.58 19.42
C CYS A 92 -4.33 -26.26 20.01
N SER A 93 -3.46 -25.35 20.44
CA SER A 93 -3.85 -24.19 21.26
C SER A 93 -3.97 -22.89 20.46
N SER A 94 -3.37 -22.83 19.26
CA SER A 94 -3.36 -21.62 18.45
C SER A 94 -3.27 -21.92 16.96
N GLY A 95 -3.70 -20.98 16.12
CA GLY A 95 -3.56 -21.12 14.66
C GLY A 95 -2.10 -21.32 14.23
N LEU A 96 -1.15 -20.73 14.96
CA LEU A 96 0.28 -20.97 14.76
C LEU A 96 0.65 -22.45 14.93
N GLU A 97 0.19 -23.10 16.00
CA GLU A 97 0.44 -24.53 16.23
C GLU A 97 -0.26 -25.40 15.18
N ALA A 98 -1.44 -24.99 14.69
CA ALA A 98 -2.13 -25.69 13.60
C ALA A 98 -1.33 -25.60 12.28
N THR A 99 -0.77 -24.42 11.96
CA THR A 99 0.15 -24.22 10.83
C THR A 99 1.39 -25.09 10.94
N GLU A 100 2.03 -25.13 12.13
CA GLU A 100 3.20 -25.98 12.38
C GLU A 100 2.86 -27.47 12.23
N ALA A 101 1.69 -27.91 12.71
CA ALA A 101 1.19 -29.25 12.49
C ALA A 101 1.02 -29.52 10.99
N ALA A 102 0.40 -28.60 10.24
CA ALA A 102 0.18 -28.77 8.81
C ALA A 102 1.51 -28.92 8.04
N ILE A 103 2.47 -28.01 8.24
CA ILE A 103 3.80 -28.07 7.60
C ILE A 103 4.50 -29.39 7.91
N LYS A 104 4.48 -29.82 9.18
CA LYS A 104 5.11 -31.08 9.59
C LYS A 104 4.41 -32.30 9.01
N PHE A 105 3.07 -32.30 8.94
CA PHE A 105 2.30 -33.43 8.44
C PHE A 105 2.50 -33.61 6.94
N ILE A 106 2.51 -32.51 6.17
CA ILE A 106 2.86 -32.49 4.75
C ILE A 106 4.22 -33.15 4.53
N ARG A 107 5.26 -32.67 5.21
CA ARG A 107 6.63 -33.20 5.05
C ARG A 107 6.75 -34.65 5.52
N ARG A 108 6.07 -35.02 6.62
CA ARG A 108 6.07 -36.39 7.17
C ARG A 108 5.39 -37.38 6.24
N TYR A 109 4.29 -36.99 5.59
CA TYR A 109 3.59 -37.82 4.62
C TYR A 109 4.52 -38.26 3.49
N PHE A 110 5.15 -37.33 2.77
CA PHE A 110 6.04 -37.68 1.67
C PHE A 110 7.31 -38.42 2.12
N TYR A 111 7.86 -38.05 3.29
CA TYR A 111 8.95 -38.82 3.90
C TYR A 111 8.56 -40.29 4.12
N SER A 112 7.37 -40.55 4.66
CA SER A 112 6.89 -41.92 4.93
C SER A 112 6.69 -42.76 3.66
N LYS A 113 6.49 -42.10 2.51
CA LYS A 113 6.38 -42.72 1.18
C LYS A 113 7.75 -42.90 0.49
N GLY A 114 8.86 -42.63 1.18
CA GLY A 114 10.20 -42.68 0.60
C GLY A 114 10.54 -41.50 -0.32
N GLN A 115 9.72 -40.44 -0.33
CA GLN A 115 9.87 -39.26 -1.17
C GLN A 115 10.42 -38.08 -0.37
N ALA A 116 11.52 -38.27 0.37
CA ALA A 116 12.05 -37.27 1.31
C ALA A 116 12.44 -35.93 0.68
N LYS A 117 12.75 -35.91 -0.63
CA LYS A 117 13.05 -34.68 -1.40
C LYS A 117 11.78 -33.87 -1.74
N ARG A 118 10.61 -34.50 -1.66
CA ARG A 118 9.32 -33.86 -1.89
C ARG A 118 8.82 -33.21 -0.60
N ASN A 119 9.37 -32.04 -0.29
CA ASN A 119 9.20 -31.38 1.01
C ASN A 119 9.00 -29.85 0.92
N ARG A 120 8.98 -29.29 -0.29
CA ARG A 120 8.79 -27.87 -0.55
C ARG A 120 7.31 -27.51 -0.58
N ILE A 121 6.96 -26.31 -0.12
CA ILE A 121 5.57 -25.86 -0.01
C ILE A 121 5.42 -24.54 -0.74
N ILE A 122 4.50 -24.47 -1.69
CA ILE A 122 4.15 -23.22 -2.38
C ILE A 122 3.17 -22.43 -1.50
N THR A 123 3.46 -21.15 -1.27
CA THR A 123 2.61 -20.18 -0.54
C THR A 123 2.45 -18.90 -1.36
N ILE A 124 1.55 -18.01 -0.91
CA ILE A 124 1.31 -16.72 -1.58
C ILE A 124 2.09 -15.59 -0.88
N GLU A 125 2.65 -14.69 -1.68
CA GLU A 125 3.26 -13.45 -1.21
C GLU A 125 2.33 -12.63 -0.31
N GLY A 126 2.90 -11.91 0.66
CA GLY A 126 2.12 -11.15 1.65
C GLY A 126 1.27 -11.99 2.63
N GLY A 127 1.32 -13.33 2.58
CA GLY A 127 0.57 -14.21 3.47
C GLY A 127 1.01 -14.16 4.94
N PHE A 128 0.09 -14.55 5.84
CA PHE A 128 0.29 -14.61 7.28
C PHE A 128 -0.22 -15.94 7.87
N HIS A 129 0.72 -16.80 8.28
CA HIS A 129 0.41 -18.11 8.87
C HIS A 129 0.78 -18.22 10.36
N GLY A 130 1.15 -17.08 10.98
CA GLY A 130 1.59 -16.99 12.37
C GLY A 130 3.01 -16.41 12.53
N ARG A 131 3.60 -16.57 13.73
CA ARG A 131 4.86 -15.91 14.14
C ARG A 131 5.99 -16.84 14.58
N SER A 132 5.89 -18.17 14.41
CA SER A 132 7.07 -19.04 14.56
C SER A 132 8.02 -18.87 13.38
N ILE A 133 9.26 -19.36 13.51
CA ILE A 133 10.23 -19.37 12.42
C ILE A 133 9.68 -20.07 11.17
N ALA A 134 9.00 -21.21 11.28
CA ALA A 134 8.43 -21.88 10.11
C ALA A 134 7.26 -21.07 9.50
N ALA A 135 6.38 -20.49 10.35
CA ALA A 135 5.24 -19.72 9.88
C ALA A 135 5.65 -18.41 9.19
N ILE A 136 6.63 -17.67 9.72
CA ILE A 136 7.15 -16.46 9.05
C ILE A 136 8.00 -16.79 7.82
N SER A 137 8.56 -18.01 7.74
CA SER A 137 9.25 -18.49 6.53
C SER A 137 8.25 -18.82 5.42
N ALA A 138 7.14 -19.48 5.77
CA ALA A 138 6.01 -19.74 4.88
C ALA A 138 5.31 -18.45 4.43
N GLY A 139 5.13 -17.50 5.35
CA GLY A 139 4.55 -16.19 5.08
C GLY A 139 5.43 -15.30 4.20
N GLY A 140 4.81 -14.30 3.57
CA GLY A 140 5.45 -13.38 2.63
C GLY A 140 5.73 -11.97 3.17
N ASN A 141 5.43 -11.69 4.43
CA ASN A 141 5.55 -10.33 5.00
C ASN A 141 6.97 -10.04 5.51
N GLU A 142 7.69 -9.12 4.87
CA GLU A 142 9.08 -8.75 5.23
C GLU A 142 9.23 -8.23 6.65
N LYS A 143 8.34 -7.34 7.10
CA LYS A 143 8.36 -6.80 8.48
C LYS A 143 8.21 -7.89 9.54
N SER A 144 7.61 -9.03 9.20
CA SER A 144 7.48 -10.16 10.12
C SER A 144 8.72 -11.07 10.13
N ARG A 145 9.62 -10.92 9.15
CA ARG A 145 10.83 -11.72 8.94
C ARG A 145 12.11 -11.01 9.40
N GLU A 146 12.08 -9.68 9.43
CA GLU A 146 13.20 -8.82 9.85
C GLU A 146 13.79 -9.25 11.21
N GLY A 147 15.11 -9.43 11.26
CA GLY A 147 15.83 -9.80 12.49
C GLY A 147 15.77 -11.27 12.91
N PHE A 148 15.08 -12.14 12.17
CA PHE A 148 14.91 -13.58 12.50
C PHE A 148 15.68 -14.55 11.58
N ALA A 149 16.59 -14.04 10.75
CA ALA A 149 17.41 -14.88 9.87
C ALA A 149 18.43 -15.74 10.67
N PRO A 150 18.81 -16.94 10.18
CA PRO A 150 18.34 -17.57 8.94
C PRO A 150 16.93 -18.16 9.07
N LEU A 151 16.14 -17.99 8.01
CA LEU A 151 14.79 -18.52 7.93
C LEU A 151 14.78 -19.99 7.49
N LEU A 152 13.69 -20.70 7.77
CA LEU A 152 13.51 -22.09 7.38
C LEU A 152 13.34 -22.18 5.86
N SER A 153 14.13 -23.03 5.20
CA SER A 153 14.01 -23.29 3.77
C SER A 153 12.83 -24.20 3.41
N GLY A 154 12.58 -24.34 2.11
CA GLY A 154 11.54 -25.23 1.56
C GLY A 154 10.16 -24.57 1.47
N PHE A 155 10.13 -23.25 1.27
CA PHE A 155 8.92 -22.50 0.91
C PHE A 155 9.17 -21.73 -0.39
N ASP A 156 8.26 -21.88 -1.35
CA ASP A 156 8.27 -21.20 -2.64
C ASP A 156 7.12 -20.21 -2.66
N LYS A 157 7.38 -18.95 -3.00
CA LYS A 157 6.35 -17.91 -3.01
C LYS A 157 5.91 -17.61 -4.42
N VAL A 158 4.62 -17.38 -4.58
CA VAL A 158 4.02 -16.92 -5.85
C VAL A 158 3.10 -15.73 -5.60
N PRO A 159 2.94 -14.84 -6.60
CA PRO A 159 1.98 -13.76 -6.51
C PRO A 159 0.54 -14.28 -6.35
N ARG A 160 -0.30 -13.47 -5.70
CA ARG A 160 -1.73 -13.77 -5.51
C ARG A 160 -2.43 -13.90 -6.87
N ASN A 161 -3.28 -14.92 -7.02
CA ASN A 161 -4.07 -15.21 -8.22
C ASN A 161 -3.23 -15.42 -9.52
N ASP A 162 -1.91 -15.64 -9.41
CA ASP A 162 -1.07 -15.95 -10.57
C ASP A 162 -0.89 -17.47 -10.72
N ILE A 163 -1.72 -18.06 -11.58
CA ILE A 163 -1.66 -19.50 -11.84
C ILE A 163 -0.41 -19.89 -12.64
N LYS A 164 0.10 -19.01 -13.50
CA LYS A 164 1.28 -19.29 -14.34
C LYS A 164 2.53 -19.38 -13.46
N ALA A 165 2.70 -18.43 -12.54
CA ALA A 165 3.77 -18.47 -11.55
C ALA A 165 3.70 -19.72 -10.65
N LEU A 166 2.49 -20.17 -10.28
CA LEU A 166 2.31 -21.43 -9.54
C LEU A 166 2.74 -22.64 -10.36
N GLU A 167 2.28 -22.74 -11.62
CA GLU A 167 2.62 -23.82 -12.54
C GLU A 167 4.13 -23.93 -12.78
N GLU A 168 4.82 -22.80 -12.93
CA GLU A 168 6.29 -22.74 -13.12
C GLU A 168 7.07 -23.30 -11.91
N LYS A 169 6.53 -23.18 -10.70
CA LYS A 169 7.15 -23.75 -9.49
C LYS A 169 6.88 -25.25 -9.31
N ILE A 170 5.93 -25.83 -10.05
CA ILE A 170 5.59 -27.26 -9.92
C ILE A 170 6.76 -28.12 -10.43
N ASN A 171 7.30 -28.94 -9.53
CA ASN A 171 8.31 -29.93 -9.83
C ASN A 171 8.22 -31.12 -8.84
N ASN A 172 9.12 -32.09 -8.99
CA ASN A 172 9.13 -33.31 -8.18
C ASN A 172 9.44 -33.09 -6.67
N GLU A 173 9.87 -31.89 -6.28
CA GLU A 173 10.15 -31.51 -4.89
C GLU A 173 8.95 -30.85 -4.18
N ILE A 174 7.91 -30.44 -4.93
CA ILE A 174 6.73 -29.78 -4.37
C ILE A 174 5.83 -30.79 -3.66
N ALA A 175 5.68 -30.60 -2.36
CA ALA A 175 4.84 -31.40 -1.47
C ALA A 175 3.42 -30.84 -1.34
N ALA A 176 3.30 -29.52 -1.22
CA ALA A 176 2.00 -28.89 -0.98
C ALA A 176 1.89 -27.50 -1.61
N VAL A 177 0.63 -27.10 -1.81
CA VAL A 177 0.23 -25.70 -2.01
C VAL A 177 -0.57 -25.30 -0.77
N PHE A 178 -0.11 -24.29 -0.03
CA PHE A 178 -0.68 -23.85 1.24
C PHE A 178 -1.13 -22.40 1.16
N LEU A 179 -2.44 -22.17 1.18
CA LEU A 179 -3.06 -20.87 0.85
C LEU A 179 -4.02 -20.41 1.92
N GLU A 180 -4.05 -19.10 2.19
CA GLU A 180 -5.22 -18.44 2.80
C GLU A 180 -6.25 -18.19 1.69
N PRO A 181 -7.49 -18.74 1.75
CA PRO A 181 -8.51 -18.41 0.75
C PRO A 181 -8.87 -16.93 0.72
N ILE A 182 -8.72 -16.24 1.87
CA ILE A 182 -8.78 -14.78 1.97
C ILE A 182 -7.58 -14.31 2.78
N GLN A 183 -6.62 -13.64 2.14
CA GLN A 183 -5.44 -13.09 2.81
C GLN A 183 -5.84 -11.89 3.66
N SER A 184 -6.06 -12.12 4.96
CA SER A 184 -6.60 -11.08 5.84
C SER A 184 -5.55 -10.01 6.19
N GLU A 185 -4.39 -10.42 6.70
CA GLU A 185 -3.30 -9.48 7.02
C GLU A 185 -2.63 -8.90 5.76
N GLY A 186 -2.73 -9.60 4.63
CA GLY A 186 -2.27 -9.14 3.31
C GLY A 186 -3.13 -8.03 2.70
N GLY A 187 -4.23 -7.63 3.35
CA GLY A 187 -5.11 -6.56 2.88
C GLY A 187 -6.55 -6.97 2.66
N VAL A 188 -7.00 -8.10 3.21
CA VAL A 188 -8.37 -8.63 3.04
C VAL A 188 -8.67 -8.94 1.57
N TYR A 189 -7.76 -9.65 0.90
CA TYR A 189 -7.92 -10.06 -0.50
C TYR A 189 -8.44 -11.51 -0.60
N PRO A 190 -9.66 -11.74 -1.09
CA PRO A 190 -10.09 -13.07 -1.51
C PRO A 190 -9.27 -13.56 -2.70
N LEU A 191 -9.00 -14.87 -2.74
CA LEU A 191 -8.49 -15.52 -3.94
C LEU A 191 -9.63 -15.76 -4.92
N ASP A 192 -9.32 -15.67 -6.22
CA ASP A 192 -10.33 -15.88 -7.25
C ASP A 192 -10.77 -17.34 -7.24
N VAL A 193 -12.07 -17.58 -7.38
CA VAL A 193 -12.62 -18.95 -7.39
C VAL A 193 -12.01 -19.78 -8.52
N GLU A 194 -11.85 -19.17 -9.71
CA GLU A 194 -11.20 -19.81 -10.86
C GLU A 194 -9.74 -20.18 -10.58
N TYR A 195 -9.01 -19.34 -9.84
CA TYR A 195 -7.63 -19.64 -9.42
C TYR A 195 -7.61 -20.85 -8.48
N LEU A 196 -8.47 -20.86 -7.46
CA LEU A 196 -8.56 -21.99 -6.52
C LEU A 196 -8.96 -23.29 -7.22
N GLN A 197 -9.84 -23.24 -8.22
CA GLN A 197 -10.22 -24.40 -9.03
C GLN A 197 -9.02 -24.97 -9.78
N LYS A 198 -8.27 -24.13 -10.51
CA LYS A 198 -7.06 -24.55 -11.23
C LYS A 198 -5.99 -25.10 -10.28
N VAL A 199 -5.80 -24.48 -9.12
CA VAL A 199 -4.89 -25.00 -8.09
C VAL A 199 -5.32 -26.40 -7.63
N ARG A 200 -6.61 -26.63 -7.39
CA ARG A 200 -7.12 -27.96 -7.02
C ARG A 200 -6.91 -28.99 -8.13
N GLU A 201 -7.09 -28.62 -9.39
CA GLU A 201 -6.84 -29.47 -10.55
C GLU A 201 -5.36 -29.88 -10.62
N ILE A 202 -4.45 -28.91 -10.56
CA ILE A 202 -2.99 -29.13 -10.57
C ILE A 202 -2.58 -30.02 -9.40
N THR A 203 -3.02 -29.68 -8.18
CA THR A 203 -2.62 -30.43 -6.99
C THR A 203 -3.10 -31.87 -7.05
N LYS A 204 -4.33 -32.11 -7.52
CA LYS A 204 -4.87 -33.46 -7.71
C LYS A 204 -4.11 -34.23 -8.80
N ALA A 205 -3.82 -33.61 -9.94
CA ALA A 205 -3.11 -34.25 -11.05
C ALA A 205 -1.68 -34.66 -10.68
N GLN A 206 -1.00 -33.85 -9.86
CA GLN A 206 0.40 -34.06 -9.47
C GLN A 206 0.55 -34.83 -8.15
N GLY A 207 -0.55 -35.15 -7.46
CA GLY A 207 -0.51 -35.73 -6.12
C GLY A 207 0.15 -34.82 -5.07
N ILE A 208 -0.02 -33.50 -5.22
CA ILE A 208 0.41 -32.47 -4.28
C ILE A 208 -0.73 -32.24 -3.27
N ILE A 209 -0.39 -32.02 -2.00
CA ILE A 209 -1.38 -31.72 -0.97
C ILE A 209 -1.88 -30.28 -1.13
N LEU A 210 -3.19 -30.08 -1.24
CA LEU A 210 -3.79 -28.75 -1.08
C LEU A 210 -4.12 -28.49 0.38
N CYS A 211 -3.55 -27.45 0.97
CA CYS A 211 -3.83 -27.04 2.35
C CYS A 211 -4.44 -25.63 2.37
N PHE A 212 -5.57 -25.46 3.06
CA PHE A 212 -6.14 -24.13 3.31
C PHE A 212 -5.89 -23.67 4.74
N ASP A 213 -5.37 -22.45 4.86
CA ASP A 213 -5.35 -21.70 6.11
C ASP A 213 -6.67 -20.95 6.27
N GLU A 214 -7.59 -21.56 7.01
CA GLU A 214 -8.88 -20.96 7.37
C GLU A 214 -8.91 -20.54 8.84
N VAL A 215 -7.76 -20.23 9.43
CA VAL A 215 -7.66 -19.71 10.81
C VAL A 215 -8.51 -18.46 10.98
N GLN A 216 -8.57 -17.58 9.97
CA GLN A 216 -9.31 -16.31 10.06
C GLN A 216 -10.63 -16.30 9.30
N CYS A 217 -10.71 -16.89 8.10
CA CYS A 217 -11.91 -16.89 7.27
C CYS A 217 -12.86 -18.07 7.55
N GLY A 218 -12.45 -19.05 8.34
CA GLY A 218 -13.29 -20.18 8.74
C GLY A 218 -14.21 -19.87 9.92
N TYR A 219 -14.87 -20.93 10.41
CA TYR A 219 -15.82 -20.93 11.54
C TYR A 219 -16.89 -19.83 11.44
N GLY A 220 -17.63 -19.82 10.33
CA GLY A 220 -18.79 -18.94 10.15
C GLY A 220 -18.48 -17.55 9.60
N ARG A 221 -17.20 -17.15 9.54
CA ARG A 221 -16.81 -15.78 9.16
C ARG A 221 -17.34 -15.36 7.78
N ILE A 222 -17.40 -16.29 6.83
CA ILE A 222 -17.89 -16.06 5.46
C ILE A 222 -19.35 -16.50 5.23
N GLY A 223 -20.11 -16.79 6.28
CA GLY A 223 -21.51 -17.24 6.18
C GLY A 223 -21.70 -18.75 5.96
N SER A 224 -20.65 -19.54 6.12
CA SER A 224 -20.69 -21.01 6.26
C SER A 224 -19.58 -21.46 7.20
N LEU A 225 -19.53 -22.74 7.59
CA LEU A 225 -18.55 -23.20 8.57
C LEU A 225 -17.12 -23.02 8.06
N PHE A 226 -16.85 -23.25 6.78
CA PHE A 226 -15.55 -22.97 6.15
C PHE A 226 -15.74 -22.43 4.73
N HIS A 227 -14.85 -21.54 4.30
CA HIS A 227 -14.87 -20.91 2.98
C HIS A 227 -14.90 -21.92 1.84
N TYR A 228 -14.13 -23.02 1.94
CA TYR A 228 -14.12 -24.05 0.90
C TYR A 228 -15.52 -24.61 0.57
N GLN A 229 -16.45 -24.60 1.54
CA GLN A 229 -17.83 -25.09 1.36
C GLN A 229 -18.67 -24.14 0.51
N ASN A 230 -18.37 -22.83 0.52
CA ASN A 230 -19.03 -21.86 -0.35
C ASN A 230 -18.59 -22.02 -1.81
N VAL A 231 -17.28 -22.25 -2.02
CA VAL A 231 -16.69 -22.32 -3.36
C VAL A 231 -16.69 -23.73 -3.96
N GLY A 232 -16.95 -24.77 -3.16
CA GLY A 232 -17.03 -26.16 -3.60
C GLY A 232 -15.66 -26.80 -3.90
N ILE A 233 -14.58 -26.34 -3.27
CA ILE A 233 -13.21 -26.76 -3.57
C ILE A 233 -12.59 -27.41 -2.34
N GLU A 234 -12.72 -28.73 -2.20
CA GLU A 234 -12.22 -29.43 -1.02
C GLU A 234 -10.68 -29.47 -0.99
N PRO A 235 -10.05 -29.01 0.12
CA PRO A 235 -8.63 -29.22 0.33
C PRO A 235 -8.36 -30.65 0.80
N ASP A 236 -7.08 -30.98 0.96
CA ASP A 236 -6.62 -32.22 1.57
C ASP A 236 -6.27 -32.03 3.06
N MET A 237 -5.97 -30.78 3.44
CA MET A 237 -5.75 -30.35 4.81
C MET A 237 -6.32 -28.95 5.05
N LEU A 238 -6.73 -28.65 6.28
CA LEU A 238 -7.23 -27.33 6.66
C LEU A 238 -6.78 -26.97 8.07
N THR A 239 -6.27 -25.76 8.28
CA THR A 239 -5.99 -25.22 9.61
C THR A 239 -7.09 -24.26 10.05
N CYS A 240 -7.49 -24.32 11.32
CA CYS A 240 -8.53 -23.44 11.88
C CYS A 240 -8.25 -23.09 13.34
N ALA A 241 -8.67 -21.91 13.79
CA ALA A 241 -8.53 -21.44 15.16
C ALA A 241 -9.50 -20.27 15.43
N LYS A 242 -9.07 -19.25 16.21
CA LYS A 242 -9.78 -17.97 16.44
C LYS A 242 -11.24 -18.19 16.85
N ALA A 243 -12.16 -18.03 15.89
CA ALA A 243 -13.59 -18.22 16.04
C ALA A 243 -13.97 -19.59 16.64
N MET A 244 -13.18 -20.63 16.37
CA MET A 244 -13.34 -21.98 16.91
C MET A 244 -13.43 -22.02 18.45
N GLY A 245 -12.64 -21.18 19.13
CA GLY A 245 -12.63 -21.10 20.59
C GLY A 245 -13.44 -19.94 21.16
N ASN A 246 -14.02 -19.08 20.31
CA ASN A 246 -14.68 -17.84 20.70
C ASN A 246 -13.94 -17.03 21.80
N GLY A 247 -12.61 -16.93 21.69
CA GLY A 247 -11.74 -16.28 22.69
C GLY A 247 -10.95 -17.23 23.60
N PHE A 248 -11.35 -18.50 23.72
CA PHE A 248 -10.54 -19.53 24.38
C PHE A 248 -9.44 -20.05 23.43
N PRO A 249 -8.20 -20.29 23.90
CA PRO A 249 -7.14 -20.87 23.06
C PRO A 249 -7.50 -22.27 22.56
N LEU A 250 -7.88 -22.36 21.28
CA LEU A 250 -8.25 -23.59 20.61
C LEU A 250 -7.99 -23.45 19.11
N ALA A 251 -7.36 -24.47 18.54
CA ALA A 251 -7.12 -24.61 17.12
C ALA A 251 -7.11 -26.08 16.71
N ALA A 252 -7.20 -26.34 15.41
CA ALA A 252 -7.09 -27.67 14.86
C ALA A 252 -6.46 -27.69 13.46
N CYS A 253 -5.86 -28.82 13.12
CA CYS A 253 -5.49 -29.21 11.77
C CYS A 253 -6.36 -30.41 11.37
N LEU A 254 -7.23 -30.19 10.39
CA LEU A 254 -8.15 -31.17 9.83
C LEU A 254 -7.47 -31.82 8.62
N VAL A 255 -7.48 -33.14 8.54
CA VAL A 255 -6.71 -33.88 7.53
C VAL A 255 -7.48 -35.10 7.00
N LYS A 256 -7.20 -35.46 5.74
CA LYS A 256 -7.64 -36.74 5.17
C LYS A 256 -6.82 -37.92 5.72
N ASP A 257 -7.41 -39.11 5.73
CA ASP A 257 -6.84 -40.31 6.34
C ASP A 257 -5.46 -40.66 5.79
N TYR A 258 -5.26 -40.56 4.47
CA TYR A 258 -3.97 -40.90 3.85
C TYR A 258 -2.80 -40.03 4.33
N ILE A 259 -3.08 -38.82 4.84
CA ILE A 259 -2.09 -37.94 5.46
C ILE A 259 -1.93 -38.30 6.94
N ALA A 260 -3.05 -38.54 7.63
CA ALA A 260 -3.08 -38.91 9.03
C ALA A 260 -2.29 -40.21 9.34
N GLU A 261 -2.34 -41.20 8.44
CA GLU A 261 -1.60 -42.47 8.54
C GLU A 261 -0.09 -42.28 8.72
N ALA A 262 0.49 -41.19 8.21
CA ALA A 262 1.91 -40.90 8.35
C ALA A 262 2.28 -40.37 9.75
N ILE A 263 1.28 -39.97 10.54
CA ILE A 263 1.43 -39.34 11.86
C ILE A 263 1.23 -40.39 12.95
N THR A 264 2.28 -41.16 13.20
CA THR A 264 2.29 -42.22 14.23
C THR A 264 2.62 -41.65 15.62
N PRO A 265 2.32 -42.38 16.73
CA PRO A 265 2.68 -41.94 18.08
C PRO A 265 4.14 -41.47 18.19
N GLY A 266 4.35 -40.29 18.77
CA GLY A 266 5.67 -39.66 18.91
C GLY A 266 6.12 -38.77 17.74
N THR A 267 5.42 -38.77 16.59
CA THR A 267 5.79 -37.90 15.46
C THR A 267 5.43 -36.42 15.69
N HIS A 268 4.34 -36.18 16.39
CA HIS A 268 3.88 -34.85 16.81
C HIS A 268 3.15 -34.98 18.15
N GLY A 269 2.99 -33.87 18.87
CA GLY A 269 2.18 -33.81 20.08
C GLY A 269 1.99 -32.38 20.56
N SER A 270 1.06 -32.20 21.50
CA SER A 270 0.84 -30.95 22.21
C SER A 270 0.48 -31.27 23.66
N THR A 271 1.05 -30.52 24.61
CA THR A 271 0.66 -30.65 26.02
C THR A 271 -0.79 -30.18 26.18
N TYR A 272 -1.11 -28.96 25.75
CA TYR A 272 -2.44 -28.39 25.98
C TYR A 272 -3.45 -28.71 24.88
N GLY A 273 -3.01 -29.07 23.68
CA GLY A 273 -3.90 -29.43 22.58
C GLY A 273 -4.85 -30.58 22.97
N GLY A 274 -6.14 -30.42 22.70
CA GLY A 274 -7.15 -31.43 23.03
C GLY A 274 -7.62 -31.46 24.48
N ASN A 275 -7.22 -30.51 25.34
CA ASN A 275 -7.64 -30.51 26.74
C ASN A 275 -9.18 -30.38 26.92
N PRO A 276 -9.77 -30.98 27.97
CA PRO A 276 -11.21 -30.97 28.19
C PRO A 276 -11.89 -29.59 28.18
N LEU A 277 -11.24 -28.53 28.70
CA LEU A 277 -11.82 -27.17 28.68
C LEU A 277 -11.98 -26.65 27.26
N ALA A 278 -10.89 -26.69 26.48
CA ALA A 278 -10.91 -26.24 25.11
C ALA A 278 -11.92 -27.03 24.27
N MET A 279 -11.95 -28.36 24.42
CA MET A 279 -12.89 -29.20 23.68
C MET A 279 -14.34 -28.91 24.03
N THR A 280 -14.65 -28.66 25.30
CA THR A 280 -15.99 -28.23 25.74
C THR A 280 -16.39 -26.91 25.10
N VAL A 281 -15.48 -25.93 25.04
CA VAL A 281 -15.73 -24.65 24.37
C VAL A 281 -15.97 -24.84 22.89
N GLY A 282 -15.13 -25.61 22.19
CA GLY A 282 -15.30 -25.89 20.75
C GLY A 282 -16.64 -26.57 20.45
N ASN A 283 -17.04 -27.54 21.27
CA ASN A 283 -18.35 -28.16 21.18
C ASN A 283 -19.48 -27.15 21.39
N ALA A 284 -19.37 -26.28 22.40
CA ALA A 284 -20.39 -25.26 22.69
C ALA A 284 -20.50 -24.20 21.58
N VAL A 285 -19.39 -23.85 20.93
CA VAL A 285 -19.38 -22.97 19.75
C VAL A 285 -20.15 -23.60 18.60
N LEU A 286 -19.89 -24.88 18.30
CA LEU A 286 -20.63 -25.60 17.25
C LEU A 286 -22.12 -25.76 17.59
N ASP A 287 -22.48 -25.97 18.85
CA ASP A 287 -23.89 -26.05 19.28
C ASP A 287 -24.67 -24.76 18.96
N ILE A 288 -23.99 -23.61 18.92
CA ILE A 288 -24.60 -22.32 18.56
C ILE A 288 -24.60 -22.14 17.04
N MET A 289 -23.46 -22.35 16.38
CA MET A 289 -23.31 -22.09 14.94
C MET A 289 -24.14 -23.02 14.06
N LEU A 290 -24.41 -24.24 14.52
CA LEU A 290 -25.18 -25.24 13.77
C LEU A 290 -26.70 -25.16 14.02
N LYS A 291 -27.17 -24.16 14.77
CA LYS A 291 -28.61 -23.91 14.89
C LYS A 291 -29.19 -23.51 13.55
N GLU A 292 -30.41 -23.95 13.29
CA GLU A 292 -31.17 -23.58 12.11
C GLU A 292 -31.23 -22.05 11.95
N GLY A 293 -30.96 -21.57 10.74
CA GLY A 293 -30.96 -20.14 10.40
C GLY A 293 -29.72 -19.34 10.84
N PHE A 294 -28.77 -19.91 11.59
CA PHE A 294 -27.59 -19.15 12.05
C PHE A 294 -26.75 -18.63 10.87
N PHE A 295 -26.39 -19.49 9.92
CA PHE A 295 -25.59 -19.07 8.77
C PHE A 295 -26.37 -18.17 7.80
N ASP A 296 -27.70 -18.34 7.71
CA ASP A 296 -28.55 -17.46 6.89
C ASP A 296 -28.60 -16.04 7.47
N HIS A 297 -28.65 -15.92 8.81
CA HIS A 297 -28.47 -14.64 9.50
C HIS A 297 -27.13 -14.00 9.15
N VAL A 298 -26.02 -14.75 9.26
CA VAL A 298 -24.68 -14.23 8.94
C VAL A 298 -24.60 -13.77 7.49
N LYS A 299 -25.14 -14.54 6.53
CA LYS A 299 -25.21 -14.14 5.11
C LYS A 299 -26.01 -12.85 4.95
N LYS A 300 -27.20 -12.76 5.53
CA LYS A 300 -28.06 -11.55 5.48
C LYS A 300 -27.31 -10.33 6.00
N ILE A 301 -26.78 -10.39 7.23
CA ILE A 301 -26.15 -9.24 7.88
C ILE A 301 -24.82 -8.85 7.21
N SER A 302 -24.09 -9.83 6.65
CA SER A 302 -22.88 -9.55 5.88
C SER A 302 -23.16 -8.76 4.59
N LYS A 303 -24.28 -9.06 3.91
CA LYS A 303 -24.71 -8.34 2.72
C LYS A 303 -25.04 -6.88 3.07
N ASP A 304 -25.81 -6.66 4.12
CA ASP A 304 -26.17 -5.31 4.60
C ASP A 304 -24.93 -4.49 4.99
N LEU A 305 -23.98 -5.09 5.72
CA LEU A 305 -22.70 -4.44 6.03
C LEU A 305 -21.92 -4.09 4.77
N LYS A 306 -21.82 -5.01 3.79
CA LYS A 306 -21.11 -4.77 2.52
C LYS A 306 -21.71 -3.59 1.77
N GLU A 307 -23.02 -3.57 1.61
CA GLU A 307 -23.74 -2.52 0.89
C GLU A 307 -23.51 -1.15 1.54
N LYS A 308 -23.58 -1.05 2.86
CA LYS A 308 -23.33 0.21 3.58
C LYS A 308 -21.88 0.68 3.50
N LEU A 309 -20.92 -0.24 3.54
CA LEU A 309 -19.51 0.12 3.35
C LEU A 309 -19.22 0.56 1.89
N LEU A 310 -19.87 -0.07 0.90
CA LEU A 310 -19.78 0.37 -0.50
C LEU A 310 -20.40 1.76 -0.71
N LEU A 311 -21.51 2.07 -0.05
CA LEU A 311 -22.09 3.42 -0.05
C LEU A 311 -21.12 4.43 0.58
N LEU A 312 -20.48 4.07 1.71
CA LEU A 312 -19.45 4.90 2.33
C LEU A 312 -18.30 5.21 1.36
N ALA A 313 -17.84 4.21 0.59
CA ALA A 313 -16.80 4.41 -0.42
C ALA A 313 -17.24 5.38 -1.54
N LYS A 314 -18.49 5.24 -2.01
CA LYS A 314 -19.07 6.15 -3.03
C LYS A 314 -19.17 7.60 -2.55
N GLU A 315 -19.42 7.83 -1.27
CA GLU A 315 -19.52 9.17 -0.67
C GLU A 315 -18.14 9.83 -0.43
N PHE A 316 -17.10 9.02 -0.27
CA PHE A 316 -15.73 9.46 0.04
C PHE A 316 -14.68 8.85 -0.92
N PRO A 317 -14.82 9.00 -2.26
CA PRO A 317 -13.95 8.33 -3.24
C PRO A 317 -12.49 8.82 -3.19
N GLU A 318 -12.27 10.06 -2.76
CA GLU A 318 -10.92 10.64 -2.55
C GLU A 318 -10.18 10.02 -1.36
N MET A 319 -10.91 9.41 -0.43
CA MET A 319 -10.35 8.85 0.81
C MET A 319 -10.36 7.32 0.83
N ILE A 320 -11.36 6.70 0.20
CA ILE A 320 -11.58 5.25 0.16
C ILE A 320 -11.44 4.79 -1.29
N LEU A 321 -10.39 4.03 -1.58
CA LEU A 321 -10.11 3.48 -2.92
C LEU A 321 -10.99 2.26 -3.22
N GLU A 322 -11.17 1.39 -2.24
CA GLU A 322 -11.89 0.12 -2.44
C GLU A 322 -12.48 -0.39 -1.13
N VAL A 323 -13.63 -1.06 -1.23
CA VAL A 323 -14.16 -1.93 -0.18
C VAL A 323 -14.25 -3.34 -0.71
N ARG A 324 -13.61 -4.29 -0.01
CA ARG A 324 -13.50 -5.69 -0.43
C ARG A 324 -13.61 -6.66 0.75
N GLY A 325 -13.63 -7.94 0.43
CA GLY A 325 -13.78 -9.04 1.37
C GLY A 325 -15.11 -9.78 1.21
N GLU A 326 -15.28 -10.80 2.06
CA GLU A 326 -16.41 -11.71 2.06
C GLU A 326 -16.98 -11.93 3.45
N GLY A 327 -18.29 -12.19 3.52
CA GLY A 327 -19.02 -12.31 4.77
C GLY A 327 -18.75 -11.15 5.73
N LEU A 328 -18.42 -11.45 6.98
CA LEU A 328 -18.07 -10.46 8.00
C LEU A 328 -16.56 -10.28 8.14
N LEU A 329 -15.79 -10.48 7.07
CA LEU A 329 -14.38 -10.12 6.95
C LEU A 329 -14.22 -9.08 5.85
N MET A 330 -14.23 -7.81 6.24
CA MET A 330 -14.23 -6.67 5.32
C MET A 330 -12.98 -5.81 5.46
N GLY A 331 -12.50 -5.30 4.32
CA GLY A 331 -11.41 -4.34 4.21
C GLY A 331 -11.89 -3.06 3.52
N ILE A 332 -11.51 -1.91 4.08
CA ILE A 332 -11.68 -0.58 3.49
C ILE A 332 -10.28 -0.06 3.18
N GLU A 333 -9.91 -0.03 1.91
CA GLU A 333 -8.62 0.51 1.47
C GLU A 333 -8.68 2.02 1.33
N LEU A 334 -7.72 2.69 1.96
CA LEU A 334 -7.61 4.13 2.00
C LEU A 334 -6.60 4.62 0.96
N ALA A 335 -6.85 5.81 0.41
CA ALA A 335 -5.95 6.47 -0.55
C ALA A 335 -4.56 6.75 0.02
N THR A 336 -4.48 6.95 1.35
CA THR A 336 -3.23 7.20 2.07
C THR A 336 -3.09 6.26 3.27
N PRO A 337 -1.85 5.95 3.72
CA PRO A 337 -1.61 5.01 4.81
C PRO A 337 -1.90 5.65 6.18
N VAL A 338 -3.18 5.94 6.47
CA VAL A 338 -3.65 6.62 7.69
C VAL A 338 -4.66 5.78 8.49
N ALA A 339 -4.69 4.47 8.30
CA ALA A 339 -5.65 3.58 8.95
C ALA A 339 -5.55 3.61 10.49
N ASP A 340 -4.35 3.78 11.04
CA ASP A 340 -4.10 4.01 12.48
C ASP A 340 -4.84 5.23 13.03
N LYS A 341 -4.86 6.34 12.29
CA LYS A 341 -5.61 7.56 12.67
C LYS A 341 -7.12 7.31 12.63
N ILE A 342 -7.60 6.56 11.64
CA ILE A 342 -9.01 6.16 11.55
C ILE A 342 -9.39 5.28 12.74
N ILE A 343 -8.55 4.32 13.14
CA ILE A 343 -8.78 3.48 14.32
C ILE A 343 -8.84 4.33 15.58
N SER A 344 -7.85 5.20 15.81
CA SER A 344 -7.80 6.06 17.00
C SER A 344 -9.07 6.89 17.12
N ARG A 345 -9.53 7.53 16.04
CA ARG A 345 -10.74 8.36 16.05
C ARG A 345 -12.03 7.54 16.12
N SER A 346 -12.04 6.33 15.58
CA SER A 346 -13.16 5.40 15.74
C SER A 346 -13.31 5.00 17.21
N LEU A 347 -12.18 4.73 17.88
CA LEU A 347 -12.16 4.41 19.31
C LEU A 347 -12.71 5.58 20.15
N ASP A 348 -12.35 6.82 19.82
CA ASP A 348 -12.89 8.01 20.48
C ASP A 348 -14.43 8.05 20.40
N LYS A 349 -15.00 7.63 19.27
CA LYS A 349 -16.45 7.51 19.05
C LYS A 349 -17.10 6.28 19.67
N GLY A 350 -16.33 5.38 20.26
CA GLY A 350 -16.84 4.13 20.82
C GLY A 350 -16.97 3.01 19.78
N LEU A 351 -16.21 3.02 18.69
CA LEU A 351 -16.13 1.94 17.70
C LEU A 351 -14.72 1.34 17.71
N ILE A 352 -14.61 0.03 17.92
CA ILE A 352 -13.34 -0.69 17.81
C ILE A 352 -13.28 -1.38 16.46
N ILE A 353 -12.27 -1.02 15.67
CA ILE A 353 -11.92 -1.63 14.37
C ILE A 353 -10.41 -1.83 14.34
N THR A 354 -9.91 -2.59 13.37
CA THR A 354 -8.47 -2.87 13.24
C THR A 354 -7.92 -2.38 11.90
N ARG A 355 -6.62 -2.54 11.72
CA ARG A 355 -5.94 -2.34 10.43
C ARG A 355 -5.10 -3.56 10.12
N VAL A 356 -4.70 -3.65 8.87
CA VAL A 356 -3.63 -4.55 8.45
C VAL A 356 -2.25 -3.86 8.60
N LEU A 357 -1.18 -4.61 8.39
CA LEU A 357 0.19 -4.16 8.67
C LEU A 357 0.65 -2.97 7.82
N ASN A 358 0.16 -2.84 6.58
CA ASN A 358 0.55 -1.78 5.64
C ASN A 358 -0.03 -0.38 5.97
N ASN A 359 -0.88 -0.27 7.00
CA ASN A 359 -1.57 0.95 7.43
C ASN A 359 -2.47 1.63 6.37
N LYS A 360 -2.74 0.96 5.24
CA LYS A 360 -3.66 1.42 4.19
C LYS A 360 -5.06 0.82 4.29
N VAL A 361 -5.21 -0.35 4.90
CA VAL A 361 -6.52 -1.05 4.99
C VAL A 361 -7.04 -1.02 6.42
N VAL A 362 -8.23 -0.46 6.59
CA VAL A 362 -9.05 -0.62 7.79
C VAL A 362 -9.80 -1.95 7.68
N ARG A 363 -9.64 -2.81 8.68
CA ARG A 363 -10.28 -4.13 8.74
C ARG A 363 -11.44 -4.12 9.71
N VAL A 364 -12.59 -4.56 9.20
CA VAL A 364 -13.88 -4.62 9.89
C VAL A 364 -14.30 -6.09 9.99
N THR A 365 -14.25 -6.64 11.21
CA THR A 365 -14.51 -8.05 11.53
C THR A 365 -15.37 -8.19 12.79
N PRO A 366 -16.66 -7.84 12.74
CA PRO A 366 -17.54 -7.90 13.91
C PRO A 366 -17.87 -9.33 14.36
N PRO A 367 -18.43 -9.54 15.56
CA PRO A 367 -19.06 -10.81 15.92
C PRO A 367 -20.13 -11.21 14.90
N LEU A 368 -20.33 -12.50 14.68
CA LEU A 368 -21.33 -13.07 13.77
C LEU A 368 -22.77 -12.89 14.28
N ILE A 369 -22.92 -12.57 15.57
CA ILE A 369 -24.21 -12.31 16.25
C ILE A 369 -24.64 -10.84 16.18
N ILE A 370 -23.97 -10.01 15.37
CA ILE A 370 -24.42 -8.63 15.16
C ILE A 370 -25.79 -8.59 14.48
N GLU A 371 -26.44 -7.44 14.61
CA GLU A 371 -27.79 -7.17 14.12
C GLU A 371 -27.77 -5.86 13.32
N ASP A 372 -28.85 -5.57 12.59
CA ASP A 372 -28.96 -4.39 11.72
C ASP A 372 -28.65 -3.09 12.49
N GLU A 373 -29.06 -3.00 13.76
CA GLU A 373 -28.77 -1.85 14.64
C GLU A 373 -27.27 -1.66 14.89
N HIS A 374 -26.52 -2.75 15.05
CA HIS A 374 -25.07 -2.71 15.24
C HIS A 374 -24.37 -2.25 13.96
N VAL A 375 -24.80 -2.78 12.80
CA VAL A 375 -24.27 -2.37 11.48
C VAL A 375 -24.52 -0.88 11.25
N ASN A 376 -25.76 -0.44 11.46
CA ASN A 376 -26.15 0.97 11.33
C ASN A 376 -25.30 1.88 12.22
N ALA A 377 -25.13 1.51 13.50
CA ALA A 377 -24.34 2.30 14.43
C ALA A 377 -22.88 2.42 13.97
N ALA A 378 -22.24 1.31 13.57
CA ALA A 378 -20.85 1.33 13.12
C ALA A 378 -20.68 2.15 11.82
N CYS A 379 -21.53 1.93 10.82
CA CYS A 379 -21.48 2.65 9.55
C CYS A 379 -21.73 4.15 9.73
N ASN A 380 -22.67 4.55 10.61
CA ASN A 380 -22.90 5.97 10.91
C ASN A 380 -21.69 6.62 11.60
N MET A 381 -21.05 5.92 12.56
CA MET A 381 -19.84 6.43 13.21
C MET A 381 -18.68 6.63 12.22
N LEU A 382 -18.53 5.70 11.27
CA LEU A 382 -17.56 5.79 10.17
C LEU A 382 -17.91 6.94 9.22
N TYR A 383 -19.17 7.04 8.77
CA TYR A 383 -19.63 8.14 7.90
C TYR A 383 -19.32 9.50 8.53
N ASP A 384 -19.74 9.72 9.78
CA ASP A 384 -19.46 10.95 10.51
C ASP A 384 -17.94 11.21 10.67
N LEU A 385 -17.11 10.16 10.68
CA LEU A 385 -15.66 10.29 10.83
C LEU A 385 -15.04 10.76 9.51
N PHE A 386 -15.36 10.09 8.41
CA PHE A 386 -14.92 10.48 7.07
C PHE A 386 -15.45 11.87 6.69
N PHE A 387 -16.71 12.16 7.00
CA PHE A 387 -17.30 13.49 6.81
C PHE A 387 -16.54 14.59 7.56
N LYS A 388 -16.21 14.36 8.84
CA LYS A 388 -15.43 15.33 9.63
C LYS A 388 -14.01 15.50 9.11
N ILE A 389 -13.38 14.46 8.59
CA ILE A 389 -12.05 14.56 7.98
C ILE A 389 -12.12 15.44 6.74
N LYS A 390 -13.09 15.18 5.84
CA LYS A 390 -13.37 15.99 4.66
C LYS A 390 -13.68 17.45 5.02
N GLY A 391 -14.51 17.70 6.03
CA GLY A 391 -14.87 19.05 6.47
C GLY A 391 -13.75 19.83 7.18
N ALA A 392 -12.90 19.16 7.96
CA ALA A 392 -11.75 19.77 8.61
C ALA A 392 -10.63 20.13 7.63
N GLU A 393 -10.53 19.41 6.52
CA GLU A 393 -9.62 19.70 5.41
C GLU A 393 -10.09 20.96 4.66
N ILE A 394 -11.35 21.00 4.22
CA ILE A 394 -11.92 22.11 3.45
C ILE A 394 -11.86 23.47 4.18
N GLY A 395 -11.95 23.50 5.52
CA GLY A 395 -11.98 24.75 6.29
C GLY A 395 -10.63 25.44 6.53
N LEU A 396 -9.50 24.74 6.37
CA LEU A 396 -8.17 25.27 6.75
C LEU A 396 -7.07 25.03 5.71
N THR A 397 -7.31 24.25 4.65
CA THR A 397 -6.31 23.97 3.59
C THR A 397 -6.60 24.61 2.24
N SER A 398 -7.72 25.33 2.06
CA SER A 398 -8.06 25.92 0.76
C SER A 398 -7.08 26.98 0.22
N ILE A 399 -6.06 27.35 1.02
CA ILE A 399 -4.90 28.11 0.55
C ILE A 399 -3.62 27.34 0.95
N SER A 400 -2.96 26.74 -0.04
CA SER A 400 -1.66 26.09 0.12
C SER A 400 -0.56 27.12 0.42
N ARG A 401 0.40 26.77 1.29
CA ARG A 401 1.53 27.65 1.66
C ARG A 401 2.35 28.11 0.44
N SER A 402 2.42 27.28 -0.61
CA SER A 402 3.07 27.60 -1.88
C SER A 402 2.37 28.75 -2.61
N ARG A 403 1.03 28.77 -2.64
CA ARG A 403 0.23 29.83 -3.29
C ARG A 403 0.34 31.18 -2.55
N VAL A 404 0.40 31.18 -1.21
CA VAL A 404 0.61 32.40 -0.40
C VAL A 404 2.00 32.99 -0.63
N ASN A 405 3.02 32.14 -0.75
CA ASN A 405 4.37 32.57 -1.06
C ASN A 405 4.51 33.09 -2.49
N LYS A 406 3.80 32.50 -3.47
CA LYS A 406 3.70 33.02 -4.84
C LYS A 406 3.08 34.42 -4.87
N LEU A 407 1.93 34.62 -4.22
CA LEU A 407 1.27 35.93 -4.13
C LEU A 407 2.11 36.99 -3.38
N LYS A 408 2.97 36.58 -2.43
CA LYS A 408 3.95 37.48 -1.79
C LYS A 408 5.05 37.93 -2.75
N LEU A 409 5.55 37.02 -3.58
CA LEU A 409 6.55 37.30 -4.61
C LEU A 409 5.98 38.22 -5.70
N ASP A 410 4.69 38.08 -6.02
CA ASP A 410 3.93 38.96 -6.92
C ASP A 410 3.58 40.34 -6.30
N GLY A 411 4.15 40.68 -5.14
CA GLY A 411 4.01 42.00 -4.51
C GLY A 411 2.70 42.23 -3.74
N ASN A 412 1.84 41.22 -3.58
CA ASN A 412 0.55 41.38 -2.91
C ASN A 412 0.72 41.58 -1.39
N LYS A 413 0.43 42.80 -0.91
CA LYS A 413 0.53 43.16 0.52
C LYS A 413 -0.44 42.34 1.40
N LYS A 414 -1.55 41.83 0.86
CA LYS A 414 -2.53 41.00 1.59
C LYS A 414 -2.00 39.59 1.88
N ALA A 415 -1.18 39.03 0.99
CA ALA A 415 -0.57 37.72 1.17
C ALA A 415 0.40 37.66 2.37
N ARG A 416 1.05 38.80 2.71
CA ARG A 416 1.88 38.92 3.93
C ARG A 416 1.06 38.81 5.22
N VAL A 417 -0.17 39.29 5.21
CA VAL A 417 -1.06 39.23 6.38
C VAL A 417 -1.57 37.80 6.56
N ILE A 418 -1.97 37.15 5.47
CA ILE A 418 -2.40 35.74 5.46
C ILE A 418 -1.29 34.83 5.98
N ASP A 419 -0.05 35.01 5.50
CA ASP A 419 1.10 34.26 6.00
C ASP A 419 1.37 34.46 7.50
N ARG A 420 1.25 35.70 8.00
CA ARG A 420 1.43 36.00 9.43
C ARG A 420 0.39 35.28 10.30
N LEU A 421 -0.84 35.15 9.80
CA LEU A 421 -1.92 34.37 10.43
C LEU A 421 -1.63 32.86 10.35
N LEU A 422 -1.17 32.35 9.20
CA LEU A 422 -0.79 30.94 9.00
C LEU A 422 0.46 30.50 9.78
N ASN A 423 1.29 31.43 10.22
CA ASN A 423 2.44 31.16 11.08
C ASN A 423 2.08 31.19 12.58
N ARG A 424 0.87 31.68 12.93
CA ARG A 424 0.34 31.70 14.29
C ARG A 424 -0.98 30.91 14.38
N LYS A 425 -1.08 29.79 13.65
CA LYS A 425 -2.31 28.98 13.49
C LYS A 425 -3.05 28.74 14.81
N GLU A 426 -2.38 28.30 15.85
CA GLU A 426 -3.03 28.00 17.14
C GLU A 426 -3.68 29.24 17.78
N LEU A 427 -2.99 30.38 17.73
CA LEU A 427 -3.49 31.65 18.25
C LEU A 427 -4.62 32.21 17.37
N THR A 428 -4.47 32.10 16.05
CA THR A 428 -5.45 32.57 15.08
C THR A 428 -6.75 31.76 15.18
N ILE A 429 -6.66 30.43 15.22
CA ILE A 429 -7.82 29.54 15.39
C ILE A 429 -8.50 29.82 16.73
N GLY A 430 -7.74 29.86 17.83
CA GLY A 430 -8.30 30.14 19.15
C GLY A 430 -9.02 31.49 19.23
N THR A 431 -8.48 32.51 18.58
CA THR A 431 -9.07 33.86 18.58
C THR A 431 -10.33 33.95 17.70
N VAL A 432 -10.34 33.31 16.53
CA VAL A 432 -11.51 33.29 15.64
C VAL A 432 -12.66 32.54 16.30
N LEU A 433 -12.39 31.40 16.95
CA LEU A 433 -13.40 30.65 17.69
C LEU A 433 -13.97 31.44 18.87
N LEU A 434 -13.12 32.13 19.62
CA LEU A 434 -13.54 32.98 20.73
C LEU A 434 -14.40 34.15 20.25
N GLY A 435 -13.97 34.84 19.18
CA GLY A 435 -14.72 35.92 18.57
C GLY A 435 -16.10 35.48 18.07
N ASN A 436 -16.17 34.34 17.39
CA ASN A 436 -17.44 33.76 16.95
C ASN A 436 -18.37 33.47 18.13
N THR A 437 -17.84 32.91 19.21
CA THR A 437 -18.61 32.59 20.42
C THR A 437 -19.16 33.86 21.08
N ILE A 438 -18.34 34.90 21.23
CA ILE A 438 -18.75 36.18 21.81
C ILE A 438 -19.83 36.85 20.97
N ILE A 439 -19.66 36.87 19.65
CA ILE A 439 -20.63 37.47 18.73
C ILE A 439 -21.96 36.71 18.81
N ASN A 440 -21.94 35.38 18.76
CA ASN A 440 -23.16 34.58 18.83
C ASN A 440 -23.92 34.78 20.15
N ILE A 441 -23.21 34.81 21.28
CA ILE A 441 -23.84 35.06 22.60
C ILE A 441 -24.41 36.48 22.65
N THR A 442 -23.67 37.48 22.16
CA THR A 442 -24.10 38.88 22.17
C THR A 442 -25.31 39.10 21.26
N CYS A 443 -25.29 38.55 20.03
CA CYS A 443 -26.41 38.60 19.11
C CYS A 443 -27.63 37.91 19.69
N SER A 444 -27.47 36.72 20.27
CA SER A 444 -28.57 36.00 20.91
C SER A 444 -29.17 36.78 22.08
N ALA A 445 -28.34 37.35 22.95
CA ALA A 445 -28.79 38.16 24.08
C ALA A 445 -29.51 39.45 23.63
N LEU A 446 -28.95 40.17 22.65
CA LEU A 446 -29.51 41.42 22.13
C LEU A 446 -30.82 41.18 21.40
N PHE A 447 -30.89 40.13 20.58
CA PHE A 447 -32.08 39.78 19.82
C PHE A 447 -33.22 39.33 20.76
N THR A 448 -32.89 38.56 21.79
CA THR A 448 -33.83 38.20 22.85
C THR A 448 -34.34 39.43 23.59
N ALA A 449 -33.45 40.39 23.93
CA ALA A 449 -33.86 41.64 24.57
C ALA A 449 -34.78 42.51 23.68
N ILE A 450 -34.51 42.59 22.38
CA ILE A 450 -35.34 43.32 21.41
C ILE A 450 -36.73 42.68 21.32
N PHE A 451 -36.80 41.35 21.22
CA PHE A 451 -38.08 40.64 21.09
C PHE A 451 -38.90 40.66 22.37
N ILE A 452 -38.26 40.65 23.55
CA ILE A 452 -38.97 40.88 24.82
C ILE A 452 -39.60 42.27 24.84
N ASN A 453 -38.90 43.30 24.33
CA ASN A 453 -39.43 44.67 24.30
C ASN A 453 -40.60 44.81 23.30
N LEU A 454 -40.55 44.10 22.18
CA LEU A 454 -41.57 44.17 21.13
C LEU A 454 -42.81 43.31 21.41
N PHE A 455 -42.64 42.13 22.03
CA PHE A 455 -43.70 41.10 22.14
C PHE A 455 -43.93 40.61 23.58
N GLY A 456 -43.27 41.19 24.58
CA GLY A 456 -43.34 40.76 25.97
C GLY A 456 -42.66 39.40 26.21
N ASN A 457 -43.04 38.71 27.29
CA ASN A 457 -42.39 37.45 27.68
C ASN A 457 -42.59 36.30 26.67
N GLU A 458 -43.64 36.35 25.85
CA GLU A 458 -43.84 35.37 24.75
C GLU A 458 -42.85 35.56 23.60
N GLY A 459 -42.23 36.76 23.49
CA GLY A 459 -41.19 37.07 22.52
C GLY A 459 -39.92 36.23 22.67
N ILE A 460 -39.67 35.60 23.83
CA ILE A 460 -38.47 34.77 24.07
C ILE A 460 -38.45 33.51 23.19
N LEU A 461 -39.60 32.86 23.03
CA LEU A 461 -39.69 31.64 22.23
C LEU A 461 -39.50 31.97 20.74
N LEU A 462 -40.15 33.04 20.29
CA LEU A 462 -40.05 33.53 18.92
C LEU A 462 -38.62 34.03 18.59
N SER A 463 -37.98 34.73 19.53
CA SER A 463 -36.60 35.19 19.38
C SER A 463 -35.63 34.03 19.27
N THR A 464 -35.83 32.96 20.04
CA THR A 464 -34.96 31.80 20.03
C THR A 464 -35.02 31.10 18.67
N ILE A 465 -36.22 30.83 18.15
CA ILE A 465 -36.40 30.16 16.85
C ILE A 465 -35.81 31.00 15.71
N ILE A 466 -36.17 32.29 15.64
CA ILE A 466 -35.71 33.19 14.58
C ILE A 466 -34.20 33.42 14.68
N MET A 467 -33.67 33.62 15.89
CA MET A 467 -32.24 33.82 16.09
C MET A 467 -31.44 32.56 15.74
N THR A 468 -31.89 31.37 16.13
CA THR A 468 -31.23 30.11 15.76
C THR A 468 -31.17 29.96 14.24
N PHE A 469 -32.26 30.25 13.52
CA PHE A 469 -32.27 30.24 12.07
C PHE A 469 -31.31 31.30 11.48
N CYS A 470 -31.32 32.53 12.01
CA CYS A 470 -30.44 33.60 11.54
C CYS A 470 -28.95 33.31 11.79
N ILE A 471 -28.58 32.74 12.95
CA ILE A 471 -27.20 32.32 13.24
C ILE A 471 -26.79 31.21 12.26
N LEU A 472 -27.63 30.19 12.12
CA LEU A 472 -27.34 29.05 11.26
C LEU A 472 -27.18 29.49 9.80
N LEU A 473 -28.05 30.35 9.30
CA LEU A 473 -28.00 30.84 7.92
C LEU A 473 -26.84 31.81 7.69
N PHE A 474 -26.80 32.93 8.43
CA PHE A 474 -25.92 34.06 8.12
C PHE A 474 -24.56 34.02 8.83
N CYS A 475 -24.46 33.38 9.98
CA CYS A 475 -23.21 33.27 10.73
C CYS A 475 -22.47 31.95 10.45
N GLU A 476 -23.16 30.93 9.91
CA GLU A 476 -22.58 29.60 9.72
C GLU A 476 -22.63 29.08 8.28
N VAL A 477 -23.80 28.83 7.71
CA VAL A 477 -23.96 28.14 6.42
C VAL A 477 -23.52 29.03 5.25
N LEU A 478 -24.02 30.27 5.18
CA LEU A 478 -23.76 31.17 4.06
C LEU A 478 -22.26 31.57 3.97
N PRO A 479 -21.58 32.00 5.06
CA PRO A 479 -20.17 32.35 4.99
C PRO A 479 -19.27 31.16 4.63
N LYS A 480 -19.57 29.96 5.14
CA LYS A 480 -18.82 28.73 4.80
C LYS A 480 -19.00 28.37 3.33
N THR A 481 -20.22 28.41 2.82
CA THR A 481 -20.54 28.12 1.41
C THR A 481 -19.83 29.10 0.47
N TYR A 482 -19.84 30.40 0.81
CA TYR A 482 -19.12 31.41 0.03
C TYR A 482 -17.59 31.24 0.10
N ALA A 483 -17.05 30.88 1.27
CA ALA A 483 -15.62 30.63 1.44
C ALA A 483 -15.13 29.42 0.62
N ILE A 484 -15.97 28.42 0.41
CA ILE A 484 -15.67 27.25 -0.44
C ILE A 484 -15.63 27.64 -1.92
N GLN A 485 -16.60 28.43 -2.38
CA GLN A 485 -16.68 28.84 -3.78
C GLN A 485 -15.66 29.92 -4.16
N ASN A 486 -15.27 30.78 -3.21
CA ASN A 486 -14.38 31.93 -3.45
C ASN A 486 -13.29 32.09 -2.36
N PRO A 487 -12.41 31.08 -2.15
CA PRO A 487 -11.48 31.05 -1.02
C PRO A 487 -10.49 32.21 -1.02
N GLU A 488 -9.98 32.63 -2.18
CA GLU A 488 -8.98 33.71 -2.27
C GLU A 488 -9.55 35.09 -1.92
N LYS A 489 -10.74 35.42 -2.46
CA LYS A 489 -11.43 36.68 -2.19
C LYS A 489 -11.88 36.74 -0.73
N PHE A 490 -12.44 35.64 -0.22
CA PHE A 490 -12.88 35.54 1.16
C PHE A 490 -11.71 35.63 2.15
N ALA A 491 -10.61 34.91 1.92
CA ALA A 491 -9.41 34.98 2.77
C ALA A 491 -8.76 36.36 2.72
N SER A 492 -8.65 36.98 1.55
CA SER A 492 -8.06 38.32 1.41
C SER A 492 -8.90 39.42 2.05
N PHE A 493 -10.22 39.27 2.03
CA PHE A 493 -11.16 40.18 2.69
C PHE A 493 -11.13 39.98 4.22
N SER A 494 -11.25 38.73 4.68
CA SER A 494 -11.32 38.39 6.11
C SER A 494 -9.98 38.52 6.83
N ALA A 495 -8.83 38.42 6.15
CA ALA A 495 -7.51 38.45 6.77
C ALA A 495 -7.26 39.68 7.66
N TYR A 496 -7.71 40.88 7.25
CA TYR A 496 -7.54 42.09 8.06
C TYR A 496 -8.45 42.10 9.29
N PHE A 497 -9.69 41.61 9.15
CA PHE A 497 -10.61 41.45 10.27
C PHE A 497 -10.07 40.43 11.27
N VAL A 498 -9.63 39.27 10.79
CA VAL A 498 -9.03 38.22 11.63
C VAL A 498 -7.77 38.75 12.32
N LEU A 499 -6.91 39.51 11.64
CA LEU A 499 -5.72 40.10 12.27
C LEU A 499 -6.08 41.10 13.37
N PHE A 500 -7.10 41.94 13.14
CA PHE A 500 -7.60 42.88 14.14
C PHE A 500 -8.15 42.15 15.37
N PHE A 501 -8.96 41.12 15.18
CA PHE A 501 -9.47 40.26 16.26
C PHE A 501 -8.34 39.55 17.00
N VAL A 502 -7.38 38.97 16.28
CA VAL A 502 -6.17 38.36 16.87
C VAL A 502 -5.43 39.38 17.74
N LYS A 503 -5.28 40.63 17.30
CA LYS A 503 -4.59 41.65 18.11
C LYS A 503 -5.33 41.98 19.40
N ILE A 504 -6.66 42.05 19.37
CA ILE A 504 -7.49 42.39 20.54
C ILE A 504 -7.58 41.22 21.53
N PHE A 505 -7.86 40.02 21.03
CA PHE A 505 -8.16 38.86 21.87
C PHE A 505 -6.94 37.97 22.16
N SER A 506 -5.78 38.20 21.52
CA SER A 506 -4.56 37.43 21.78
C SER A 506 -4.16 37.34 23.27
N PRO A 507 -4.27 38.39 24.12
CA PRO A 507 -3.95 38.26 25.54
C PRO A 507 -4.84 37.25 26.25
N LEU A 508 -6.12 37.22 25.90
CA LEU A 508 -7.12 36.31 26.46
C LEU A 508 -6.90 34.88 25.94
N THR A 509 -6.67 34.71 24.63
CA THR A 509 -6.36 33.41 24.02
C THR A 509 -5.08 32.80 24.60
N LEU A 510 -4.04 33.61 24.85
CA LEU A 510 -2.80 33.15 25.49
C LEU A 510 -3.02 32.74 26.95
N GLY A 511 -3.89 33.47 27.68
CA GLY A 511 -4.30 33.08 29.03
C GLY A 511 -5.03 31.72 29.06
N ILE A 512 -5.95 31.49 28.12
CA ILE A 512 -6.64 30.20 27.97
C ILE A 512 -5.64 29.10 27.59
N GLN A 513 -4.72 29.35 26.65
CA GLN A 513 -3.66 28.39 26.30
C GLN A 513 -2.75 28.07 27.48
N PHE A 514 -2.44 29.04 28.32
CA PHE A 514 -1.69 28.80 29.55
C PHE A 514 -2.45 27.86 30.51
N ILE A 515 -3.75 28.07 30.70
CA ILE A 515 -4.60 27.19 31.51
C ILE A 515 -4.68 25.79 30.90
N VAL A 516 -4.88 25.67 29.59
CA VAL A 516 -4.91 24.38 28.87
C VAL A 516 -3.57 23.66 29.02
N ASN A 517 -2.45 24.35 28.85
CA ASN A 517 -1.12 23.76 29.02
C ASN A 517 -0.84 23.37 30.49
N LEU A 518 -1.36 24.12 31.46
CA LEU A 518 -1.28 23.77 32.87
C LEU A 518 -2.08 22.49 33.16
N ILE A 519 -3.28 22.36 32.60
CA ILE A 519 -4.12 21.15 32.70
C ILE A 519 -3.43 19.96 32.01
N LEU A 520 -2.91 20.13 30.81
CA LEU A 520 -2.20 19.06 30.07
C LEU A 520 -0.95 18.58 30.82
N LYS A 521 -0.21 19.50 31.46
CA LYS A 521 0.91 19.14 32.34
C LYS A 521 0.47 18.41 33.60
N LEU A 522 -0.64 18.82 34.21
CA LEU A 522 -1.23 18.10 35.35
C LEU A 522 -1.72 16.70 34.95
N CYS A 523 -2.08 16.51 33.68
CA CYS A 523 -2.45 15.21 33.10
C CYS A 523 -1.26 14.43 32.50
N GLY A 524 -0.01 14.90 32.64
CA GLY A 524 1.20 14.17 32.22
C GLY A 524 1.51 14.17 30.72
N LEU A 525 0.79 14.91 29.88
CA LEU A 525 0.99 14.94 28.43
C LEU A 525 1.98 16.04 28.02
N HIS A 526 3.11 15.65 27.43
CA HIS A 526 4.08 16.57 26.82
C HIS A 526 3.87 16.65 25.31
N LYS A 527 3.93 17.88 24.78
CA LYS A 527 3.70 18.16 23.36
C LYS A 527 5.03 18.04 22.60
N ASP A 528 5.30 16.87 22.02
CA ASP A 528 6.43 16.71 21.11
C ASP A 528 6.15 17.42 19.79
N LYS A 529 7.13 18.20 19.29
CA LYS A 529 7.02 18.92 18.03
C LYS A 529 7.32 17.97 16.88
N GLU A 530 6.33 17.73 16.03
CA GLU A 530 6.55 17.20 14.67
C GLU A 530 7.45 18.16 13.89
N VAL A 531 8.62 17.68 13.50
CA VAL A 531 9.48 18.34 12.50
C VAL A 531 9.42 17.48 11.25
N ILE A 532 8.50 17.82 10.33
CA ILE A 532 8.53 17.28 8.97
C ILE A 532 9.77 17.86 8.28
N SER A 533 10.61 17.01 7.69
CA SER A 533 11.78 17.42 6.94
C SER A 533 11.37 18.24 5.71
N ALA A 534 12.13 19.30 5.38
CA ALA A 534 11.86 20.13 4.21
C ALA A 534 11.92 19.34 2.88
N ALA A 535 12.70 18.25 2.83
CA ALA A 535 12.78 17.35 1.68
C ALA A 535 11.47 16.59 1.47
N ASP A 536 10.87 16.05 2.54
CA ASP A 536 9.59 15.32 2.47
C ASP A 536 8.44 16.24 2.04
N ALA A 537 8.48 17.50 2.48
CA ALA A 537 7.52 18.50 2.03
C ALA A 537 7.64 18.79 0.51
N MET A 538 8.86 18.80 -0.04
CA MET A 538 9.09 18.99 -1.48
C MET A 538 8.69 17.75 -2.29
N ARG A 539 9.02 16.53 -1.83
CA ARG A 539 8.57 15.27 -2.44
C ARG A 539 7.06 15.19 -2.57
N ASN A 540 6.36 15.53 -1.48
CA ASN A 540 4.89 15.56 -1.47
C ASN A 540 4.31 16.57 -2.46
N MET A 541 4.98 17.72 -2.67
CA MET A 541 4.53 18.75 -3.61
C MET A 541 4.78 18.35 -5.07
N ILE A 542 5.91 17.72 -5.38
CA ILE A 542 6.21 17.18 -6.72
C ILE A 542 5.18 16.08 -7.07
N THR A 543 4.87 15.21 -6.11
CA THR A 543 3.87 14.14 -6.27
C THR A 543 2.47 14.69 -6.51
N LEU A 544 2.09 15.76 -5.79
CA LEU A 544 0.80 16.45 -5.96
C LEU A 544 0.67 17.06 -7.36
N HIS A 545 1.71 17.73 -7.87
CA HIS A 545 1.68 18.31 -9.21
C HIS A 545 1.69 17.27 -10.33
N ARG A 546 2.17 16.05 -10.07
CA ARG A 546 2.05 14.92 -10.99
C ARG A 546 0.58 14.51 -11.19
N SER A 547 -0.28 14.65 -10.18
CA SER A 547 -1.73 14.37 -10.27
C SER A 547 -2.56 15.52 -10.86
N GLU A 548 -2.08 16.76 -10.80
CA GLU A 548 -2.81 17.95 -11.30
C GLU A 548 -2.52 18.29 -12.78
N GLY A 549 -1.54 17.64 -13.42
CA GLY A 549 -1.24 17.78 -14.86
C GLY A 549 -0.65 19.13 -15.29
N THR A 550 -0.17 19.95 -14.36
CA THR A 550 0.24 21.35 -14.63
C THR A 550 1.69 21.54 -15.11
N MET A 551 2.52 20.49 -15.08
CA MET A 551 3.93 20.52 -15.53
C MET A 551 4.23 19.34 -16.46
N LEU A 552 5.20 19.51 -17.35
CA LEU A 552 5.70 18.41 -18.18
C LEU A 552 6.31 17.33 -17.28
N GLN A 553 5.98 16.08 -17.57
CA GLN A 553 6.38 14.94 -16.74
C GLN A 553 7.91 14.83 -16.61
N GLN A 554 8.65 15.17 -17.67
CA GLN A 554 10.11 15.22 -17.68
C GLN A 554 10.68 16.19 -16.63
N ASP A 555 10.06 17.37 -16.45
CA ASP A 555 10.53 18.36 -15.46
C ASP A 555 10.29 17.88 -14.02
N LEU A 556 9.17 17.19 -13.78
CA LEU A 556 8.85 16.61 -12.48
C LEU A 556 9.80 15.46 -12.13
N ASP A 557 10.19 14.67 -13.13
CA ASP A 557 11.15 13.58 -12.98
C ASP A 557 12.55 14.13 -12.64
N MET A 558 13.01 15.18 -13.33
CA MET A 558 14.27 15.87 -12.99
C MET A 558 14.27 16.41 -11.56
N LEU A 559 13.17 17.02 -11.11
CA LEU A 559 13.05 17.55 -9.75
C LEU A 559 13.06 16.46 -8.68
N SER A 560 12.46 15.30 -8.96
CA SER A 560 12.55 14.13 -8.08
C SER A 560 13.98 13.63 -8.00
N SER A 561 14.64 13.42 -9.15
CA SER A 561 16.03 12.96 -9.21
C SER A 561 16.99 13.84 -8.44
N ILE A 562 16.80 15.17 -8.44
CA ILE A 562 17.62 16.10 -7.65
C ILE A 562 17.49 15.84 -6.14
N LEU A 563 16.29 15.49 -5.65
CA LEU A 563 16.08 15.17 -4.24
C LEU A 563 16.71 13.81 -3.88
N ASP A 564 16.74 12.88 -4.83
CA ASP A 564 17.28 11.53 -4.63
C ASP A 564 18.82 11.50 -4.59
N LEU A 565 19.51 12.45 -5.25
CA LEU A 565 20.98 12.61 -5.16
C LEU A 565 21.54 12.69 -3.73
N ALA A 566 20.73 13.12 -2.76
CA ALA A 566 21.13 13.21 -1.37
C ALA A 566 21.25 11.83 -0.69
N GLU A 567 20.55 10.83 -1.23
CA GLU A 567 20.43 9.48 -0.67
C GLU A 567 21.13 8.42 -1.54
N THR A 568 21.40 8.71 -2.82
CA THR A 568 22.14 7.83 -3.75
C THR A 568 23.65 7.89 -3.52
N GLU A 569 24.31 6.72 -3.50
CA GLU A 569 25.77 6.56 -3.36
C GLU A 569 26.48 6.37 -4.72
N ILE A 570 27.76 6.72 -4.80
CA ILE A 570 28.56 6.58 -6.04
C ILE A 570 28.66 5.13 -6.52
N SER A 571 28.68 4.17 -5.60
CA SER A 571 28.73 2.73 -5.91
C SER A 571 27.65 2.29 -6.90
N GLN A 572 26.52 3.01 -6.99
CA GLN A 572 25.36 2.65 -7.80
C GLN A 572 25.45 3.12 -9.27
N ILE A 573 26.31 4.10 -9.58
CA ILE A 573 26.41 4.69 -10.93
C ILE A 573 27.81 4.63 -11.55
N MET A 574 28.83 4.22 -10.78
CA MET A 574 30.22 4.23 -11.23
C MET A 574 30.47 3.27 -12.40
N THR A 575 31.41 3.64 -13.27
CA THR A 575 31.98 2.68 -14.23
C THR A 575 32.92 1.74 -13.49
N HIS A 576 32.48 0.49 -13.31
CA HIS A 576 33.26 -0.53 -12.62
C HIS A 576 34.63 -0.78 -13.26
N ARG A 577 35.63 -1.13 -12.43
CA ARG A 577 37.03 -1.36 -12.82
C ARG A 577 37.23 -2.30 -14.02
N ARG A 578 36.34 -3.27 -14.23
CA ARG A 578 36.41 -4.23 -15.35
C ARG A 578 36.20 -3.57 -16.71
N ASN A 579 35.51 -2.43 -16.74
CA ASN A 579 35.15 -1.68 -17.94
C ASN A 579 35.99 -0.39 -18.07
N LEU A 580 37.01 -0.21 -17.23
CA LEU A 580 37.86 0.96 -17.23
C LEU A 580 38.86 0.88 -18.39
N PHE A 581 38.78 1.83 -19.34
CA PHE A 581 39.84 2.05 -20.30
C PHE A 581 41.01 2.75 -19.61
N SER A 582 42.15 2.07 -19.48
CA SER A 582 43.36 2.62 -18.86
C SER A 582 44.61 2.03 -19.50
N LEU A 583 45.71 2.79 -19.51
CA LEU A 583 46.94 2.42 -20.20
C LEU A 583 48.13 2.33 -19.24
N ASP A 584 49.04 1.40 -19.54
CA ASP A 584 50.29 1.22 -18.81
C ASP A 584 51.28 2.33 -19.16
N ILE A 585 51.76 3.06 -18.16
CA ILE A 585 52.74 4.14 -18.34
C ILE A 585 54.13 3.63 -18.75
N ASP A 586 54.45 2.37 -18.45
CA ASP A 586 55.77 1.78 -18.73
C ASP A 586 55.90 1.28 -20.20
N ARG A 587 54.84 1.42 -21.02
CA ARG A 587 54.84 1.12 -22.46
C ARG A 587 55.73 2.07 -23.26
N ASN A 588 56.01 1.69 -24.52
CA ASN A 588 56.69 2.58 -25.46
C ASN A 588 55.90 3.90 -25.61
N LYS A 589 56.57 5.03 -25.42
CA LYS A 589 55.94 6.37 -25.42
C LYS A 589 55.20 6.70 -26.71
N GLU A 590 55.73 6.31 -27.87
CA GLU A 590 55.09 6.61 -29.15
C GLU A 590 53.79 5.82 -29.34
N GLU A 591 53.79 4.56 -28.90
CA GLU A 591 52.62 3.70 -28.92
C GLU A 591 51.56 4.19 -27.93
N LEU A 592 51.97 4.55 -26.71
CA LEU A 592 51.10 5.10 -25.68
C LEU A 592 50.42 6.41 -26.13
N ILE A 593 51.17 7.34 -26.72
CA ILE A 593 50.63 8.60 -27.24
C ILE A 593 49.64 8.34 -28.39
N ARG A 594 49.98 7.41 -29.30
CA ARG A 594 49.10 7.05 -30.42
C ARG A 594 47.79 6.44 -29.92
N GLU A 595 47.85 5.56 -28.94
CA GLU A 595 46.67 4.90 -28.35
C GLU A 595 45.78 5.91 -27.62
N ILE A 596 46.37 6.88 -26.89
CA ILE A 596 45.60 7.97 -26.27
C ILE A 596 44.90 8.84 -27.31
N LEU A 597 45.60 9.24 -28.38
CA LEU A 597 45.05 10.13 -29.42
C LEU A 597 43.99 9.45 -30.31
N THR A 598 44.00 8.13 -30.39
CA THR A 598 43.01 7.35 -31.16
C THR A 598 41.85 6.87 -30.30
N SER A 599 41.94 7.02 -28.97
CA SER A 599 40.83 6.69 -28.06
C SER A 599 39.67 7.67 -28.20
N SER A 600 38.45 7.20 -27.93
CA SER A 600 37.24 8.04 -27.86
C SER A 600 37.12 8.83 -26.55
N HIS A 601 38.11 8.71 -25.65
CA HIS A 601 38.03 9.26 -24.29
C HIS A 601 38.78 10.59 -24.18
N SER A 602 38.13 11.61 -23.64
CA SER A 602 38.77 12.91 -23.38
C SER A 602 39.84 12.86 -22.28
N ARG A 603 39.72 11.90 -21.34
CA ARG A 603 40.62 11.71 -20.19
C ARG A 603 40.98 10.24 -20.08
N VAL A 604 42.28 9.94 -20.06
CA VAL A 604 42.79 8.57 -20.03
C VAL A 604 43.59 8.35 -18.73
N PRO A 605 43.13 7.43 -17.84
CA PRO A 605 43.90 6.98 -16.69
C PRO A 605 45.16 6.20 -17.10
N LEU A 606 46.26 6.47 -16.40
CA LEU A 606 47.52 5.75 -16.54
C LEU A 606 47.83 4.99 -15.26
N TRP A 607 48.20 3.72 -15.39
CA TRP A 607 48.62 2.85 -14.29
C TRP A 607 50.08 2.44 -14.43
N GLN A 608 50.68 1.99 -13.33
CA GLN A 608 52.07 1.52 -13.30
C GLN A 608 52.19 0.20 -12.56
N LYS A 609 52.91 -0.77 -13.15
CA LYS A 609 53.08 -2.16 -12.67
C LYS A 609 51.80 -2.99 -12.66
N GLU A 610 50.76 -2.52 -11.99
CA GLU A 610 49.48 -3.20 -11.85
C GLU A 610 48.32 -2.27 -12.26
N PRO A 611 47.27 -2.77 -12.93
CA PRO A 611 46.14 -1.96 -13.39
C PRO A 611 45.40 -1.18 -12.30
N ASP A 612 45.40 -1.68 -11.07
CA ASP A 612 44.73 -1.05 -9.92
C ASP A 612 45.53 0.15 -9.38
N ASN A 613 46.82 0.25 -9.74
CA ASN A 613 47.73 1.30 -9.29
C ASN A 613 47.74 2.49 -10.27
N ILE A 614 46.68 3.30 -10.23
CA ILE A 614 46.56 4.51 -11.04
C ILE A 614 47.55 5.59 -10.55
N VAL A 615 48.47 6.00 -11.42
CA VAL A 615 49.50 7.00 -11.12
C VAL A 615 49.20 8.40 -11.67
N GLY A 616 48.34 8.50 -12.69
CA GLY A 616 48.04 9.76 -13.37
C GLY A 616 46.82 9.72 -14.28
N VAL A 617 46.34 10.88 -14.70
CA VAL A 617 45.31 11.03 -15.75
C VAL A 617 45.77 12.05 -16.77
N ILE A 618 45.73 11.67 -18.04
CA ILE A 618 46.05 12.56 -19.17
C ILE A 618 44.77 13.06 -19.81
N HIS A 619 44.69 14.37 -20.01
CA HIS A 619 43.67 14.98 -20.85
C HIS A 619 44.19 15.05 -22.29
N VAL A 620 43.44 14.53 -23.26
CA VAL A 620 43.88 14.44 -24.66
C VAL A 620 44.28 15.81 -25.21
N LYS A 621 43.50 16.85 -24.91
CA LYS A 621 43.83 18.24 -25.28
C LYS A 621 45.18 18.74 -24.74
N ASP A 622 45.55 18.37 -23.51
CA ASP A 622 46.83 18.79 -22.92
C ASP A 622 48.00 18.06 -23.57
N LEU A 623 47.79 16.79 -23.95
CA LEU A 623 48.76 16.01 -24.73
C LEU A 623 48.94 16.59 -26.15
N ILE A 624 47.85 16.98 -26.82
CA ILE A 624 47.91 17.64 -28.14
C ILE A 624 48.68 18.96 -28.06
N ASN A 625 48.45 19.75 -27.01
CA ASN A 625 49.18 21.01 -26.80
C ASN A 625 50.68 20.76 -26.59
N ALA A 626 51.04 19.77 -25.75
CA ALA A 626 52.43 19.39 -25.51
C ALA A 626 53.13 18.89 -26.77
N LEU A 627 52.44 18.12 -27.62
CA LEU A 627 52.96 17.68 -28.93
C LEU A 627 53.17 18.85 -29.88
N ARG A 628 52.27 19.84 -29.90
CA ARG A 628 52.40 21.02 -30.76
C ARG A 628 53.58 21.90 -30.37
N GLU A 629 53.87 22.02 -29.08
CA GLU A 629 55.06 22.75 -28.58
C GLU A 629 56.39 22.09 -28.97
N LYS A 630 56.35 20.81 -29.35
CA LYS A 630 57.51 19.99 -29.71
C LYS A 630 57.53 19.55 -31.18
N ASP A 631 56.88 20.31 -32.06
CA ASP A 631 56.77 20.03 -33.50
C ASP A 631 56.31 18.59 -33.81
N SER A 632 55.35 18.08 -33.03
CA SER A 632 54.79 16.73 -33.16
C SER A 632 55.79 15.58 -32.95
N LYS A 633 56.96 15.85 -32.35
CA LYS A 633 57.92 14.81 -31.98
C LYS A 633 57.52 14.14 -30.67
N THR A 634 57.03 12.92 -30.77
CA THR A 634 56.59 12.05 -29.67
C THR A 634 57.70 11.76 -28.65
N GLU A 635 58.96 11.68 -29.10
CA GLU A 635 60.12 11.38 -28.25
C GLU A 635 60.45 12.50 -27.24
N GLU A 636 60.10 13.75 -27.57
CA GLU A 636 60.44 14.94 -26.76
C GLU A 636 59.34 15.30 -25.73
N VAL A 637 58.23 14.56 -25.69
CA VAL A 637 57.12 14.80 -24.76
C VAL A 637 57.34 14.03 -23.45
N ASP A 638 57.34 14.75 -22.33
CA ASP A 638 57.37 14.16 -21.00
C ASP A 638 55.96 13.92 -20.47
N ILE A 639 55.51 12.68 -20.58
CA ILE A 639 54.19 12.19 -20.14
C ILE A 639 53.96 12.50 -18.64
N ALA A 640 55.00 12.43 -17.81
CA ALA A 640 54.90 12.69 -16.37
C ALA A 640 54.63 14.17 -16.04
N GLN A 641 55.00 15.10 -16.93
CA GLN A 641 54.74 16.53 -16.78
C GLN A 641 53.36 16.93 -17.31
N VAL A 642 52.82 16.17 -18.26
CA VAL A 642 51.50 16.43 -18.86
C VAL A 642 50.38 15.77 -18.03
N MET A 643 50.67 14.69 -17.31
CA MET A 643 49.67 13.99 -16.50
C MET A 643 49.28 14.78 -15.24
N SER A 644 47.99 14.74 -14.92
CA SER A 644 47.43 15.26 -13.68
C SER A 644 47.35 14.17 -12.61
N ARG A 645 47.38 14.57 -11.32
CA ARG A 645 47.27 13.62 -10.21
C ARG A 645 45.86 13.01 -10.13
N PRO A 646 45.74 11.68 -9.92
CA PRO A 646 44.45 11.03 -9.74
C PRO A 646 43.75 11.54 -8.48
N TRP A 647 42.42 11.54 -8.50
CA TRP A 647 41.60 11.99 -7.37
C TRP A 647 40.74 10.83 -6.89
N PHE A 648 41.03 10.32 -5.69
CA PHE A 648 40.34 9.19 -5.10
C PHE A 648 39.23 9.63 -4.14
N ILE A 649 38.13 8.88 -4.14
CA ILE A 649 36.97 9.08 -3.27
C ILE A 649 36.40 7.72 -2.79
N PRO A 650 35.79 7.66 -1.60
CA PRO A 650 35.10 6.45 -1.12
C PRO A 650 33.86 6.11 -1.95
N GLU A 651 33.55 4.82 -2.11
CA GLU A 651 32.35 4.34 -2.83
C GLU A 651 31.02 4.74 -2.17
N SER A 652 31.01 4.90 -0.85
CA SER A 652 29.85 5.32 -0.05
C SER A 652 29.57 6.83 -0.09
N THR A 653 30.30 7.61 -0.91
CA THR A 653 30.11 9.06 -0.99
C THR A 653 28.76 9.36 -1.65
N PRO A 654 27.89 10.20 -1.06
CA PRO A 654 26.62 10.56 -1.71
C PRO A 654 26.83 11.39 -2.98
N LEU A 655 25.98 11.18 -4.00
CA LEU A 655 26.09 11.87 -5.30
C LEU A 655 26.01 13.39 -5.17
N SER A 656 25.12 13.90 -4.32
CA SER A 656 24.97 15.33 -4.03
C SER A 656 26.27 15.97 -3.50
N VAL A 657 26.98 15.25 -2.63
CA VAL A 657 28.26 15.67 -2.06
C VAL A 657 29.34 15.63 -3.14
N GLN A 658 29.35 14.59 -3.97
CA GLN A 658 30.35 14.47 -5.02
C GLN A 658 30.15 15.46 -6.17
N LEU A 659 28.90 15.75 -6.56
CA LEU A 659 28.56 16.82 -7.51
C LEU A 659 29.08 18.17 -7.02
N HIS A 660 28.88 18.46 -5.72
CA HIS A 660 29.44 19.64 -5.10
C HIS A 660 30.98 19.65 -5.16
N ASN A 661 31.63 18.52 -4.90
CA ASN A 661 33.08 18.40 -4.95
C ASN A 661 33.63 18.58 -6.37
N PHE A 662 32.99 18.02 -7.41
CA PHE A 662 33.38 18.24 -8.80
C PHE A 662 33.31 19.73 -9.17
N ARG A 663 32.20 20.40 -8.83
CA ARG A 663 32.03 21.84 -9.08
C ARG A 663 33.04 22.69 -8.32
N LYS A 664 33.28 22.39 -7.05
CA LYS A 664 34.21 23.13 -6.18
C LYS A 664 35.66 22.99 -6.64
N ASN A 665 36.07 21.77 -6.96
CA ASN A 665 37.46 21.46 -7.31
C ASN A 665 37.75 21.62 -8.82
N ARG A 666 36.74 21.93 -9.64
CA ARG A 666 36.80 22.00 -11.11
C ARG A 666 37.43 20.74 -11.72
N LYS A 667 37.05 19.59 -11.18
CA LYS A 667 37.42 18.27 -11.69
C LYS A 667 36.18 17.63 -12.31
N HIS A 668 36.40 16.70 -13.23
CA HIS A 668 35.35 16.02 -13.99
C HIS A 668 35.44 14.49 -13.91
N LEU A 669 36.44 13.96 -13.20
CA LEU A 669 36.68 12.53 -13.05
C LEU A 669 37.27 12.27 -11.67
N ALA A 670 36.80 11.20 -11.02
CA ALA A 670 37.34 10.69 -9.78
C ALA A 670 37.41 9.15 -9.83
N PHE A 671 38.36 8.59 -9.08
CA PHE A 671 38.55 7.16 -8.91
C PHE A 671 37.89 6.73 -7.61
N VAL A 672 37.11 5.66 -7.69
CA VAL A 672 36.33 5.15 -6.57
C VAL A 672 37.12 4.03 -5.90
N ILE A 673 37.28 4.12 -4.59
CA ILE A 673 37.97 3.12 -3.76
C ILE A 673 37.07 2.59 -2.64
N ASP A 674 37.33 1.36 -2.23
CA ASP A 674 36.71 0.78 -1.02
C ASP A 674 37.43 1.22 0.26
N GLU A 675 36.97 0.73 1.41
CA GLU A 675 37.53 1.04 2.74
C GLU A 675 38.97 0.51 2.93
N TYR A 676 39.39 -0.43 2.08
CA TYR A 676 40.73 -1.01 2.09
C TYR A 676 41.67 -0.34 1.08
N GLY A 677 41.16 0.65 0.32
CA GLY A 677 41.92 1.42 -0.66
C GLY A 677 42.06 0.74 -2.02
N ALA A 678 41.31 -0.33 -2.30
CA ALA A 678 41.32 -0.99 -3.60
C ALA A 678 40.45 -0.23 -4.61
N LEU A 679 40.89 -0.18 -5.87
CA LEU A 679 40.16 0.49 -6.95
C LEU A 679 38.88 -0.29 -7.30
N GLN A 680 37.74 0.39 -7.21
CA GLN A 680 36.43 -0.15 -7.56
C GLN A 680 35.93 0.34 -8.92
N GLY A 681 36.30 1.55 -9.33
CA GLY A 681 35.88 2.13 -10.62
C GLY A 681 36.24 3.60 -10.78
N ILE A 682 35.57 4.25 -11.74
CA ILE A 682 35.60 5.71 -11.91
C ILE A 682 34.17 6.28 -11.93
N VAL A 683 34.05 7.55 -11.56
CA VAL A 683 32.82 8.33 -11.75
C VAL A 683 33.18 9.68 -12.35
N THR A 684 32.36 10.12 -13.28
CA THR A 684 32.51 11.39 -13.99
C THR A 684 31.44 12.39 -13.54
N LEU A 685 31.62 13.67 -13.90
CA LEU A 685 30.59 14.68 -13.63
C LEU A 685 29.33 14.38 -14.46
N GLU A 686 29.55 13.88 -15.66
CA GLU A 686 28.56 13.50 -16.66
C GLU A 686 27.64 12.40 -16.11
N ASP A 687 28.19 11.35 -15.49
CA ASP A 687 27.41 10.26 -14.87
C ASP A 687 26.43 10.79 -13.81
N ILE A 688 26.87 11.76 -12.99
CA ILE A 688 26.00 12.36 -11.96
C ILE A 688 24.94 13.29 -12.57
N LEU A 689 25.25 13.96 -13.68
CA LEU A 689 24.29 14.80 -14.39
C LEU A 689 23.24 13.95 -15.12
N GLU A 690 23.63 12.79 -15.64
CA GLU A 690 22.74 11.84 -16.30
C GLU A 690 21.67 11.30 -15.36
N GLU A 691 22.00 11.06 -14.08
CA GLU A 691 21.00 10.71 -13.06
C GLU A 691 19.94 11.81 -12.84
N ILE A 692 20.30 13.06 -13.06
CA ILE A 692 19.40 14.21 -12.90
C ILE A 692 18.56 14.44 -14.15
N VAL A 693 19.19 14.42 -15.33
CA VAL A 693 18.62 14.93 -16.59
C VAL A 693 18.13 13.79 -17.49
N GLY A 694 18.60 12.56 -17.28
CA GLY A 694 18.49 11.46 -18.25
C GLY A 694 19.61 11.50 -19.28
N GLU A 695 19.57 10.60 -20.28
CA GLU A 695 20.64 10.44 -21.28
C GLU A 695 20.96 11.77 -21.97
N ILE A 696 22.22 12.20 -21.89
CA ILE A 696 22.72 13.41 -22.54
C ILE A 696 23.48 12.96 -23.79
N SER A 697 22.88 13.08 -24.97
CA SER A 697 23.54 12.76 -26.24
C SER A 697 24.57 13.84 -26.61
N ASP A 698 25.80 13.44 -26.92
CA ASP A 698 26.87 14.37 -27.35
C ASP A 698 26.86 14.54 -28.88
N GLU A 699 27.29 15.71 -29.38
CA GLU A 699 27.33 16.01 -30.83
C GLU A 699 28.34 15.13 -31.60
N HIS A 700 29.21 14.42 -30.87
CA HIS A 700 30.20 13.49 -31.41
C HIS A 700 29.82 12.01 -31.27
N ASP A 701 28.67 11.72 -30.68
CA ASP A 701 28.13 10.35 -30.71
C ASP A 701 27.73 10.03 -32.16
N LEU A 702 28.38 9.03 -32.74
CA LEU A 702 27.91 8.44 -34.00
C LEU A 702 26.42 8.12 -33.80
N ILE A 703 25.54 8.62 -34.68
CA ILE A 703 24.07 8.45 -34.67
C ILE A 703 23.67 7.00 -35.00
N THR A 704 24.28 6.07 -34.29
CA THR A 704 24.09 4.63 -34.30
C THR A 704 24.58 4.23 -32.92
N GLU A 705 23.75 4.38 -31.90
CA GLU A 705 23.07 3.22 -31.30
C GLU A 705 21.84 3.72 -30.54
N ASN A 706 20.65 3.70 -31.15
CA ASN A 706 19.44 3.64 -30.33
C ASN A 706 19.46 2.28 -29.63
N PHE A 707 19.79 2.26 -28.33
CA PHE A 707 19.81 1.05 -27.52
C PHE A 707 18.48 0.29 -27.51
N ILE A 708 17.39 0.96 -27.90
CA ILE A 708 16.06 0.42 -28.08
C ILE A 708 15.59 0.72 -29.51
N LYS A 709 15.52 -0.30 -30.36
CA LYS A 709 15.02 -0.22 -31.73
C LYS A 709 13.65 -0.86 -31.85
N LYS A 710 12.61 -0.06 -32.08
CA LYS A 710 11.25 -0.56 -32.35
C LYS A 710 11.19 -1.22 -33.73
N ILE A 711 10.80 -2.49 -33.79
CA ILE A 711 10.65 -3.27 -35.03
C ILE A 711 9.19 -3.30 -35.50
N SER A 712 8.25 -3.41 -34.56
CA SER A 712 6.79 -3.30 -34.80
C SER A 712 6.09 -2.75 -33.55
N ASP A 713 4.77 -2.54 -33.59
CA ASP A 713 4.03 -2.00 -32.44
C ASP A 713 4.19 -2.77 -31.14
N ASN A 714 4.49 -4.06 -31.24
CA ASN A 714 4.65 -4.95 -30.09
C ASN A 714 6.03 -5.61 -30.03
N MET A 715 7.04 -5.15 -30.77
CA MET A 715 8.34 -5.81 -30.83
C MET A 715 9.50 -4.81 -30.88
N TYR A 716 10.47 -5.01 -30.01
CA TYR A 716 11.62 -4.13 -29.78
C TYR A 716 12.90 -4.95 -29.77
N HIS A 717 13.98 -4.43 -30.35
CA HIS A 717 15.33 -4.95 -30.14
C HIS A 717 16.04 -4.03 -29.16
N ILE A 718 16.45 -4.59 -28.03
CA ILE A 718 17.07 -3.84 -26.93
C ILE A 718 18.46 -4.40 -26.66
N GLU A 719 19.43 -3.54 -26.44
CA GLU A 719 20.77 -3.97 -26.05
C GLU A 719 20.82 -4.48 -24.60
N GLY A 720 21.57 -5.56 -24.36
CA GLY A 720 21.65 -6.18 -23.04
C GLY A 720 22.20 -5.25 -21.95
N LYS A 721 23.04 -4.27 -22.33
CA LYS A 721 23.61 -3.28 -21.40
C LYS A 721 22.63 -2.16 -20.99
N SER A 722 21.47 -2.03 -21.65
CA SER A 722 20.50 -0.99 -21.34
C SER A 722 19.99 -1.10 -19.92
N THR A 723 19.94 0.02 -19.18
CA THR A 723 19.43 0.02 -17.81
C THR A 723 17.93 -0.17 -17.79
N ILE A 724 17.43 -0.93 -16.81
CA ILE A 724 16.00 -1.26 -16.69
C ILE A 724 15.20 0.02 -16.46
N ARG A 725 15.75 0.95 -15.66
CA ARG A 725 15.18 2.26 -15.42
C ARG A 725 15.01 3.08 -16.70
N ASN A 726 15.99 3.06 -17.61
CA ASN A 726 15.87 3.74 -18.91
C ASN A 726 14.83 3.07 -19.82
N ILE A 727 14.77 1.74 -19.84
CA ILE A 727 13.74 0.99 -20.59
C ILE A 727 12.34 1.35 -20.07
N ASN A 728 12.15 1.34 -18.75
CA ASN A 728 10.88 1.73 -18.11
C ASN A 728 10.49 3.17 -18.43
N ARG A 729 11.46 4.09 -18.41
CA ARG A 729 11.24 5.50 -18.74
C ARG A 729 10.86 5.72 -20.19
N GLN A 730 11.57 5.09 -21.14
CA GLN A 730 11.35 5.31 -22.58
C GLN A 730 10.14 4.57 -23.14
N LEU A 731 9.87 3.35 -22.66
CA LEU A 731 8.80 2.50 -23.18
C LEU A 731 7.56 2.47 -22.28
N HIS A 732 7.57 3.19 -21.15
CA HIS A 732 6.53 3.16 -20.12
C HIS A 732 6.23 1.74 -19.63
N TRP A 733 7.29 0.94 -19.50
CA TRP A 733 7.23 -0.40 -18.94
C TRP A 733 7.46 -0.36 -17.43
N ASN A 734 7.18 -1.48 -16.75
CA ASN A 734 7.38 -1.63 -15.32
C ASN A 734 8.17 -2.91 -15.04
N LEU A 735 9.34 -3.02 -15.66
CA LEU A 735 10.31 -4.09 -15.42
C LEU A 735 11.00 -3.84 -14.06
N PRO A 736 11.28 -4.88 -13.25
CA PRO A 736 11.88 -4.70 -11.93
C PRO A 736 13.35 -4.30 -12.01
N ASP A 737 13.77 -3.31 -11.23
CA ASP A 737 15.15 -2.78 -11.17
C ASP A 737 15.86 -2.98 -9.82
N GLU A 738 15.25 -3.72 -8.89
CA GLU A 738 15.76 -3.93 -7.53
C GLU A 738 16.98 -4.88 -7.45
N GLU A 739 16.97 -5.97 -8.22
CA GLU A 739 18.01 -7.02 -8.15
C GLU A 739 19.06 -6.91 -9.27
N ALA A 740 18.73 -6.25 -10.37
CA ALA A 740 19.63 -6.06 -11.50
C ALA A 740 19.42 -4.68 -12.14
N THR A 741 20.51 -4.04 -12.55
CA THR A 741 20.46 -2.68 -13.11
C THR A 741 20.27 -2.66 -14.63
N THR A 742 20.60 -3.74 -15.32
CA THR A 742 20.59 -3.85 -16.80
C THR A 742 19.66 -4.96 -17.29
N LEU A 743 19.18 -4.87 -18.53
CA LEU A 743 18.32 -5.88 -19.14
C LEU A 743 18.98 -7.27 -19.16
N ALA A 744 20.26 -7.36 -19.54
CA ALA A 744 21.00 -8.62 -19.49
C ALA A 744 21.16 -9.13 -18.06
N GLY A 745 21.43 -8.24 -17.10
CA GLY A 745 21.51 -8.58 -15.68
C GLY A 745 20.17 -9.14 -15.18
N MET A 746 19.06 -8.48 -15.52
CA MET A 746 17.70 -8.92 -15.18
C MET A 746 17.43 -10.31 -15.74
N ILE A 747 17.76 -10.52 -17.02
CA ILE A 747 17.57 -11.81 -17.68
C ILE A 747 18.37 -12.90 -16.98
N VAL A 748 19.67 -12.67 -16.73
CA VAL A 748 20.54 -13.66 -16.09
C VAL A 748 20.13 -13.93 -14.64
N ASN A 749 19.69 -12.90 -13.92
CA ASN A 749 19.21 -13.01 -12.55
C ASN A 749 17.92 -13.82 -12.50
N GLU A 750 16.96 -13.52 -13.39
CA GLU A 750 15.67 -14.21 -13.44
C GLU A 750 15.81 -15.70 -13.80
N ILE A 751 16.68 -16.01 -14.77
CA ILE A 751 16.84 -17.39 -15.24
C ILE A 751 17.96 -18.15 -14.50
N GLU A 752 18.64 -17.51 -13.55
CA GLU A 752 19.79 -18.00 -12.77
C GLU A 752 20.94 -18.60 -13.60
N ARG A 753 21.02 -18.28 -14.90
CA ARG A 753 22.09 -18.70 -15.82
C ARG A 753 22.22 -17.75 -17.00
N ILE A 754 23.25 -17.95 -17.81
CA ILE A 754 23.42 -17.18 -19.04
C ILE A 754 22.74 -17.96 -20.18
N PRO A 755 21.69 -17.41 -20.80
CA PRO A 755 20.95 -18.07 -21.88
C PRO A 755 21.79 -18.17 -23.16
N ASP A 756 21.46 -19.10 -24.06
CA ASP A 756 22.15 -19.25 -25.35
C ASP A 756 21.47 -18.45 -26.48
N GLU A 757 22.19 -18.21 -27.58
CA GLU A 757 21.62 -17.50 -28.73
C GLU A 757 20.44 -18.29 -29.33
N GLY A 758 19.34 -17.58 -29.59
CA GLY A 758 18.09 -18.15 -30.07
C GLY A 758 17.14 -18.63 -28.96
N GLU A 759 17.58 -18.61 -27.69
CA GLU A 759 16.75 -19.00 -26.55
C GLU A 759 15.69 -17.93 -26.24
N GLU A 760 14.46 -18.38 -26.00
CA GLU A 760 13.29 -17.54 -25.74
C GLU A 760 12.72 -17.81 -24.34
N PHE A 761 12.37 -16.76 -23.61
CA PHE A 761 11.76 -16.83 -22.29
C PHE A 761 10.68 -15.75 -22.15
N SER A 762 9.66 -16.02 -21.35
CA SER A 762 8.58 -15.07 -21.08
C SER A 762 8.59 -14.70 -19.61
N MET A 763 8.68 -13.42 -19.31
CA MET A 763 8.66 -12.90 -17.94
C MET A 763 8.12 -11.48 -17.96
N TYR A 764 7.52 -11.03 -16.85
CA TYR A 764 7.01 -9.66 -16.69
C TYR A 764 6.01 -9.19 -17.76
N GLY A 765 5.27 -10.11 -18.41
CA GLY A 765 4.33 -9.77 -19.49
C GLY A 765 4.97 -9.55 -20.87
N PHE A 766 6.28 -9.77 -20.99
CA PHE A 766 7.04 -9.69 -22.24
C PHE A 766 7.59 -11.06 -22.63
N ARG A 767 7.81 -11.27 -23.92
CA ARG A 767 8.60 -12.39 -24.44
C ARG A 767 9.97 -11.84 -24.84
N PHE A 768 11.02 -12.38 -24.26
CA PHE A 768 12.40 -12.03 -24.53
C PHE A 768 13.04 -13.16 -25.34
N LYS A 769 13.78 -12.81 -26.39
CA LYS A 769 14.54 -13.72 -27.23
C LYS A 769 15.97 -13.24 -27.33
N ILE A 770 16.94 -14.09 -27.01
CA ILE A 770 18.35 -13.74 -27.16
C ILE A 770 18.69 -13.79 -28.64
N LEU A 771 18.93 -12.63 -29.24
CA LEU A 771 19.33 -12.56 -30.64
C LEU A 771 20.84 -12.75 -30.79
N LYS A 772 21.62 -12.23 -29.84
CA LYS A 772 23.08 -12.26 -29.92
C LYS A 772 23.72 -12.28 -28.53
N LYS A 773 24.79 -13.07 -28.39
CA LYS A 773 25.59 -13.25 -27.19
C LYS A 773 27.07 -13.29 -27.59
N ASP A 774 27.88 -12.46 -26.95
CA ASP A 774 29.33 -12.56 -27.07
C ASP A 774 29.88 -13.24 -25.82
N LYS A 775 30.38 -14.47 -25.96
CA LYS A 775 30.82 -15.35 -24.87
C LYS A 775 29.76 -15.52 -23.78
N ASN A 776 29.87 -14.77 -22.68
CA ASN A 776 29.00 -14.83 -21.51
C ASN A 776 28.17 -13.55 -21.36
N ILE A 777 28.15 -12.67 -22.36
CA ILE A 777 27.47 -11.38 -22.32
C ILE A 777 26.36 -11.38 -23.36
N ILE A 778 25.13 -11.21 -22.90
CA ILE A 778 23.98 -10.98 -23.77
C ILE A 778 24.13 -9.58 -24.38
N THR A 779 24.18 -9.49 -25.70
CA THR A 779 24.40 -8.22 -26.40
C THR A 779 23.10 -7.64 -26.96
N VAL A 780 22.25 -8.47 -27.57
CA VAL A 780 20.98 -8.01 -28.16
C VAL A 780 19.84 -8.96 -27.78
N VAL A 781 18.74 -8.38 -27.30
CA VAL A 781 17.52 -9.09 -26.89
C VAL A 781 16.34 -8.55 -27.67
N GLU A 782 15.57 -9.42 -28.30
CA GLU A 782 14.27 -9.07 -28.87
C GLU A 782 13.19 -9.22 -27.79
N VAL A 783 12.45 -8.14 -27.56
CA VAL A 783 11.38 -8.04 -26.56
C VAL A 783 10.06 -7.83 -27.26
N GLN A 784 9.15 -8.79 -27.12
CA GLN A 784 7.81 -8.76 -27.69
C GLN A 784 6.75 -8.57 -26.59
N VAL A 785 5.87 -7.58 -26.75
CA VAL A 785 4.72 -7.32 -25.89
C VAL A 785 3.60 -8.30 -26.23
N LYS A 786 3.09 -9.07 -25.25
CA LYS A 786 2.05 -10.09 -25.50
C LYS A 786 0.67 -9.46 -25.81
N THR A 787 0.00 -10.01 -26.83
CA THR A 787 -1.29 -9.59 -27.42
C THR A 787 -2.50 -9.69 -26.48
N GLU A 788 -2.43 -10.46 -25.38
CA GLU A 788 -3.51 -10.61 -24.38
C GLU A 788 -3.97 -9.27 -23.78
N ARG A 789 -3.10 -8.25 -23.75
CA ARG A 789 -3.43 -6.90 -23.26
C ARG A 789 -4.24 -6.07 -24.28
N ILE A 790 -4.11 -6.35 -25.58
CA ILE A 790 -4.80 -5.63 -26.66
C ILE A 790 -6.18 -6.23 -26.90
N GLU A 791 -6.31 -7.56 -26.88
CA GLU A 791 -7.60 -8.24 -27.02
C GLU A 791 -8.56 -7.89 -25.88
N LYS A 792 -8.04 -7.71 -24.66
CA LYS A 792 -8.84 -7.25 -23.50
C LYS A 792 -9.39 -5.83 -23.71
N LEU A 793 -8.60 -4.92 -24.26
CA LEU A 793 -9.01 -3.54 -24.57
C LEU A 793 -9.98 -3.48 -25.76
N GLU A 794 -9.83 -4.35 -26.77
CA GLU A 794 -10.78 -4.44 -27.88
C GLU A 794 -12.11 -5.08 -27.46
N GLN A 795 -12.08 -6.06 -26.54
CA GLN A 795 -13.27 -6.69 -26.00
C GLN A 795 -14.07 -5.70 -25.13
N GLU A 796 -13.41 -4.96 -24.23
CA GLU A 796 -14.04 -3.90 -23.45
C GLU A 796 -14.69 -2.83 -24.35
N LYS A 797 -14.05 -2.50 -25.48
CA LYS A 797 -14.59 -1.56 -26.46
C LYS A 797 -15.83 -2.11 -27.19
N ARG A 798 -15.89 -3.42 -27.46
CA ARG A 798 -17.08 -4.08 -28.04
C ARG A 798 -18.22 -4.15 -27.03
N ASP A 799 -17.93 -4.52 -25.79
CA ASP A 799 -18.94 -4.62 -24.73
C ASP A 799 -19.60 -3.25 -24.45
N VAL A 800 -18.83 -2.16 -24.49
CA VAL A 800 -19.38 -0.80 -24.40
C VAL A 800 -20.24 -0.43 -25.62
N GLN A 801 -19.84 -0.84 -26.83
CA GLN A 801 -20.62 -0.58 -28.05
C GLN A 801 -21.95 -1.36 -28.08
N ASP A 802 -21.94 -2.59 -27.60
CA ASP A 802 -23.13 -3.43 -27.50
C ASP A 802 -24.06 -2.94 -26.38
N HIS A 803 -23.51 -2.49 -25.25
CA HIS A 803 -24.30 -1.83 -24.20
C HIS A 803 -24.97 -0.54 -24.71
N ILE A 804 -24.25 0.27 -25.48
CA ILE A 804 -24.82 1.48 -26.09
C ILE A 804 -25.95 1.11 -27.06
N ARG A 805 -25.79 0.05 -27.88
CA ARG A 805 -26.86 -0.43 -28.78
C ARG A 805 -28.10 -0.89 -28.03
N ASP A 806 -27.93 -1.62 -26.93
CA ASP A 806 -29.04 -2.09 -26.08
C ASP A 806 -29.81 -0.92 -25.46
N VAL A 807 -29.10 0.12 -25.03
CA VAL A 807 -29.71 1.36 -24.53
C VAL A 807 -30.49 2.07 -25.64
N TYR A 808 -29.95 2.15 -26.86
CA TYR A 808 -30.67 2.73 -28.00
C TYR A 808 -31.90 1.91 -28.40
N ALA A 809 -31.84 0.58 -28.32
CA ALA A 809 -32.97 -0.29 -28.64
C ALA A 809 -34.10 -0.14 -27.62
N LYS A 810 -33.78 -0.13 -26.31
CA LYS A 810 -34.75 0.09 -25.24
C LYS A 810 -35.42 1.46 -25.31
N ALA A 811 -34.64 2.52 -25.53
CA ALA A 811 -35.19 3.87 -25.66
C ALA A 811 -36.05 4.04 -26.93
N ALA A 812 -35.75 3.31 -28.01
CA ALA A 812 -36.60 3.31 -29.21
C ALA A 812 -37.94 2.57 -28.97
N ASP A 813 -37.93 1.47 -28.22
CA ASP A 813 -39.15 0.74 -27.80
C ASP A 813 -40.04 1.59 -26.86
N GLU A 814 -39.44 2.50 -26.10
CA GLU A 814 -40.14 3.47 -25.25
C GLU A 814 -40.59 4.74 -25.99
N GLY A 815 -40.40 4.81 -27.31
CA GLY A 815 -40.93 5.89 -28.17
C GLY A 815 -40.09 7.16 -28.23
N TRP A 816 -38.83 7.13 -27.81
CA TRP A 816 -37.94 8.29 -27.86
C TRP A 816 -37.43 8.56 -29.29
N ASP A 817 -37.53 9.81 -29.75
CA ASP A 817 -37.02 10.21 -31.07
C ASP A 817 -35.48 10.12 -31.11
N THR A 818 -34.96 9.32 -32.03
CA THR A 818 -33.54 9.03 -32.21
C THR A 818 -32.71 10.29 -32.55
N LYS A 819 -33.33 11.37 -33.03
CA LYS A 819 -32.66 12.67 -33.22
C LYS A 819 -32.38 13.40 -31.90
N VAL A 820 -33.30 13.31 -30.94
CA VAL A 820 -33.18 13.98 -29.63
C VAL A 820 -32.05 13.35 -28.82
N MET A 821 -31.94 12.02 -28.81
CA MET A 821 -30.84 11.32 -28.12
C MET A 821 -29.45 11.66 -28.68
N LYS A 822 -29.32 11.78 -30.01
CA LYS A 822 -28.04 12.18 -30.64
C LYS A 822 -27.62 13.60 -30.26
N GLN A 823 -28.57 14.49 -30.00
CA GLN A 823 -28.29 15.85 -29.54
C GLN A 823 -27.99 15.92 -28.03
N ILE A 824 -28.61 15.11 -27.19
CA ILE A 824 -28.30 15.00 -25.75
C ILE A 824 -26.86 14.50 -25.53
N ILE A 825 -26.41 13.51 -26.31
CA ILE A 825 -25.02 13.02 -26.24
C ILE A 825 -24.02 14.07 -26.75
N ARG A 826 -24.45 14.95 -27.66
CA ARG A 826 -23.63 16.07 -28.14
C ARG A 826 -23.52 17.18 -27.10
N LEU A 827 -24.58 17.45 -26.34
CA LEU A 827 -24.58 18.37 -25.19
C LEU A 827 -23.62 17.89 -24.09
N ARG A 828 -23.57 16.58 -23.82
CA ARG A 828 -22.67 15.98 -22.81
C ARG A 828 -21.18 16.02 -23.19
N LYS A 829 -20.85 16.43 -24.42
CA LYS A 829 -19.48 16.55 -24.94
C LYS A 829 -19.01 18.00 -25.13
N MET A 830 -19.81 18.99 -24.76
CA MET A 830 -19.38 20.40 -24.75
C MET A 830 -18.68 20.72 -23.43
N ASP A 831 -17.58 21.47 -23.49
CA ASP A 831 -16.75 21.86 -22.34
C ASP A 831 -17.49 22.84 -21.39
N ASP A 832 -17.02 22.93 -20.15
CA ASP A 832 -17.65 23.64 -19.02
C ASP A 832 -17.88 25.15 -19.23
N ASP A 833 -17.24 25.78 -20.23
CA ASP A 833 -17.35 27.22 -20.51
C ASP A 833 -18.67 27.61 -21.22
N ASP A 834 -19.44 26.67 -21.77
CA ASP A 834 -20.69 26.92 -22.53
C ASP A 834 -21.98 26.63 -21.72
N ARG A 835 -21.90 26.70 -20.38
CA ARG A 835 -22.98 26.29 -19.46
C ARG A 835 -24.32 27.02 -19.68
N GLU A 836 -24.28 28.29 -20.05
CA GLU A 836 -25.46 29.11 -20.29
C GLU A 836 -26.18 28.70 -21.58
N GLU A 837 -25.43 28.30 -22.62
CA GLU A 837 -26.00 27.82 -23.88
C GLU A 837 -26.58 26.40 -23.73
N GLN A 838 -25.94 25.55 -22.92
CA GLN A 838 -26.48 24.25 -22.52
C GLN A 838 -27.81 24.36 -21.77
N GLU A 839 -27.92 25.29 -20.80
CA GLU A 839 -29.16 25.48 -20.04
C GLU A 839 -30.31 26.01 -20.92
N ILE A 840 -30.04 26.94 -21.82
CA ILE A 840 -31.04 27.48 -22.76
C ILE A 840 -31.55 26.40 -23.72
N LEU A 841 -30.67 25.56 -24.24
CA LEU A 841 -31.05 24.42 -25.09
C LEU A 841 -31.87 23.40 -24.30
N LEU A 842 -31.47 23.08 -23.07
CA LEU A 842 -32.17 22.13 -22.22
C LEU A 842 -33.59 22.62 -21.87
N ASP A 843 -33.74 23.92 -21.56
CA ASP A 843 -35.04 24.54 -21.26
C ASP A 843 -35.95 24.59 -22.51
N THR A 844 -35.36 24.85 -23.68
CA THR A 844 -36.07 24.83 -24.97
C THR A 844 -36.61 23.43 -25.30
N TYR A 845 -35.82 22.37 -25.05
CA TYR A 845 -36.27 20.98 -25.25
C TYR A 845 -37.32 20.53 -24.23
N LYS A 846 -37.18 20.93 -22.95
CA LYS A 846 -38.18 20.66 -21.91
C LYS A 846 -39.56 21.23 -22.26
N ARG A 847 -39.61 22.44 -22.82
CA ARG A 847 -40.86 23.05 -23.29
C ARG A 847 -41.45 22.35 -24.52
N ALA A 848 -40.62 21.87 -25.44
CA ALA A 848 -41.07 21.15 -26.62
C ALA A 848 -41.67 19.76 -26.29
N LEU A 849 -41.22 19.14 -25.19
CA LEU A 849 -41.68 17.83 -24.73
C LEU A 849 -42.84 17.89 -23.72
N GLY A 850 -43.27 19.08 -23.30
CA GLY A 850 -44.43 19.27 -22.42
C GLY A 850 -44.28 18.71 -21.00
N MET A 851 -43.05 18.48 -20.53
CA MET A 851 -42.78 17.85 -19.24
C MET A 851 -42.72 18.89 -18.10
N ASN A 852 -43.49 18.66 -17.03
CA ASN A 852 -43.36 19.40 -15.77
C ASN A 852 -42.31 18.73 -14.86
N TYR A 853 -41.65 19.55 -14.04
CA TYR A 853 -40.46 19.22 -13.27
C TYR A 853 -40.72 18.19 -12.14
N GLU A 854 -39.65 17.44 -11.82
CA GLU A 854 -39.46 16.50 -10.69
C GLU A 854 -40.03 15.08 -10.91
N GLU A 855 -39.23 14.19 -11.52
CA GLU A 855 -38.82 12.89 -10.92
C GLU A 855 -38.15 11.93 -11.92
N GLU A 856 -38.30 12.07 -13.24
CA GLU A 856 -37.98 10.96 -14.17
C GLU A 856 -36.69 11.11 -15.00
N LEU A 857 -35.69 11.87 -14.52
CA LEU A 857 -34.39 11.99 -15.22
C LEU A 857 -33.20 11.42 -14.44
N SER A 858 -33.45 10.74 -13.31
CA SER A 858 -32.41 10.00 -12.57
C SER A 858 -32.42 8.49 -12.82
N GLU A 859 -33.41 7.96 -13.54
CA GLU A 859 -33.36 6.61 -14.12
C GLU A 859 -32.75 6.69 -15.53
#